data_AF-A0A1B6J8P5-F1
#
_entry.id   AF-A0A1B6J8P5-F1
#
_cell.length_a   1.000
_cell.length_b   1.000
_cell.length_c   1.000
_cell.angle_alpha   90.00
_cell.angle_beta   90.00
_cell.angle_gamma   90.00
#
_symmetry.space_group_name_H-M   'P 1'
#
loop_
_entity.id
_entity.type
_entity.pdbx_description
1 polymer ?
#
loop_
_entity_poly.entity_id
_entity_poly.type
_entity_poly.pdbx_seq_one_letter_code
_entity_poly.pdbx_strand_id
1 'polypeptide(L)'
;MNNVTDSDFSQFKQFYSNFLKTINDGDLNTFKKFTCDEGRIKYVFGFSFVHDYKISMGTNFKSGESAKQLKEDGNRAFQADQFRVALELYSRAIIKQPQQSSSDKEELSVLFANRSAALYHLKEYEAALQDIQSAFDFNYPSHLYYKVYDRKSRCFLALQQLKSARGAFRQSLQALDEAKLPAEKRQKWQRDIQIMLAMLDKNKELKDASMKKPSTDKGQFKDGANKQYPHASNVVTIKEAPQLGRFAEAGNDIKPGELLLRETPYCAVLLDQYSKSHCFQCFRRPAAVYPCPQCSNVVFCNKTCLSAALESHHRYECPVLSALWQSGASVTCLMALRIITQHNLEHFLQLKPVLTNSCKNKQYKSSDYTTVYNLVNHASQRSTEDFLHRTLMAVFLLRCLQTTGYFQHQNENVIKTNEKTLTDDEKFIGGLILRHLQSLQFNSHEVSELVIKGKDKKSVFIGGAVYPTLALFNHSCNPGIVRYHKGTEVVVRAIRPIKIGEVVAENYGPIFTQVERKERQHTLRSQYWFDCKCEACDENWPILANMNPEVMRFRCDCGSTVLVPTNTSEFMIPCLSCKKHANIFKGLKVLQDTDTMFRLAKSLVEEGNHMKALLKFLELLNLLDDTLVPPFRDYHLCQQEIRTCMMFCGNTYMVPKL
;
A
#
# COMPACT_ATOMS: atom_id res chain seq x y z
N MET A 1 -11.64 -8.34 -4.02
CA MET A 1 -12.43 -7.17 -3.59
C MET A 1 -13.83 -7.43 -3.01
N ASN A 2 -14.37 -8.66 -2.94
CA ASN A 2 -15.53 -8.94 -2.06
C ASN A 2 -15.03 -9.47 -0.71
N ASN A 3 -14.65 -8.54 0.17
CA ASN A 3 -14.74 -8.71 1.62
C ASN A 3 -15.25 -7.38 2.15
N VAL A 4 -16.47 -7.02 1.72
CA VAL A 4 -17.32 -6.17 2.52
C VAL A 4 -17.74 -7.07 3.67
N THR A 5 -17.24 -6.80 4.86
CA THR A 5 -17.91 -7.27 6.07
C THR A 5 -19.34 -6.78 5.96
N ASP A 6 -20.28 -7.70 5.69
CA ASP A 6 -21.71 -7.53 5.89
C ASP A 6 -21.94 -7.28 7.39
N SER A 7 -21.61 -6.07 7.85
CA SER A 7 -22.30 -5.53 9.00
C SER A 7 -23.53 -4.82 8.43
N ASP A 8 -24.70 -5.38 8.72
CA ASP A 8 -26.01 -4.77 8.42
C ASP A 8 -26.26 -3.44 9.17
N PHE A 9 -25.19 -2.81 9.69
CA PHE A 9 -25.22 -1.68 10.61
C PHE A 9 -24.31 -0.50 10.19
N SER A 10 -23.93 -0.37 8.92
CA SER A 10 -23.18 0.81 8.48
C SER A 10 -24.06 2.06 8.40
N GLN A 11 -23.57 3.20 8.91
CA GLN A 11 -24.37 4.44 8.98
C GLN A 11 -24.83 4.90 7.60
N PHE A 12 -24.00 4.71 6.55
CA PHE A 12 -24.38 5.08 5.20
C PHE A 12 -25.44 4.14 4.60
N LYS A 13 -25.38 2.82 4.84
CA LYS A 13 -26.39 1.88 4.32
C LYS A 13 -27.78 2.21 4.88
N GLN A 14 -27.84 2.55 6.18
CA GLN A 14 -29.07 3.03 6.81
C GLN A 14 -29.52 4.39 6.26
N PHE A 15 -28.58 5.33 6.09
CA PHE A 15 -28.85 6.64 5.49
C PHE A 15 -29.42 6.51 4.06
N TYR A 16 -28.80 5.69 3.21
CA TYR A 16 -29.25 5.42 1.85
C TYR A 16 -30.61 4.74 1.82
N SER A 17 -30.83 3.68 2.62
CA SER A 17 -32.12 3.00 2.70
C SER A 17 -33.25 3.93 3.15
N ASN A 18 -32.98 4.80 4.12
CA ASN A 18 -33.97 5.78 4.58
C ASN A 18 -34.20 6.89 3.55
N PHE A 19 -33.16 7.36 2.86
CA PHE A 19 -33.31 8.31 1.76
C PHE A 19 -34.19 7.75 0.64
N LEU A 20 -34.03 6.48 0.26
CA LEU A 20 -34.88 5.84 -0.75
C LEU A 20 -36.37 5.82 -0.38
N LYS A 21 -36.71 5.84 0.92
CA LYS A 21 -38.11 5.94 1.39
C LYS A 21 -38.69 7.36 1.28
N THR A 22 -37.84 8.36 1.08
CA THR A 22 -38.24 9.78 1.00
C THR A 22 -38.47 10.26 -0.43
N ILE A 23 -37.99 9.53 -1.42
CA ILE A 23 -38.09 9.90 -2.84
C ILE A 23 -39.17 9.05 -3.53
N ASN A 24 -39.75 9.57 -4.62
CA ASN A 24 -40.72 8.87 -5.46
C ASN A 24 -40.23 8.72 -6.91
N ASP A 25 -41.03 8.06 -7.76
CA ASP A 25 -40.71 7.85 -9.18
C ASP A 25 -40.55 9.17 -9.96
N GLY A 26 -41.26 10.23 -9.59
CA GLY A 26 -41.11 11.56 -10.17
C GLY A 26 -39.75 12.17 -9.87
N ASP A 27 -39.23 11.95 -8.67
CA ASP A 27 -37.88 12.37 -8.27
C ASP A 27 -36.82 11.61 -9.06
N LEU A 28 -36.96 10.28 -9.18
CA LEU A 28 -36.07 9.44 -9.98
C LEU A 28 -36.06 9.84 -11.47
N ASN A 29 -37.24 10.11 -12.03
CA ASN A 29 -37.37 10.58 -13.41
C ASN A 29 -36.74 11.96 -13.63
N THR A 30 -36.76 12.82 -12.62
CA THR A 30 -36.08 14.12 -12.66
C THR A 30 -34.57 13.94 -12.55
N PHE A 31 -34.11 13.10 -11.60
CA PHE A 31 -32.71 12.78 -11.41
C PHE A 31 -32.06 12.21 -12.68
N LYS A 32 -32.76 11.32 -13.39
CA LYS A 32 -32.33 10.71 -14.65
C LYS A 32 -32.01 11.73 -15.74
N LYS A 33 -32.61 12.92 -15.73
CA LYS A 33 -32.41 13.96 -16.75
C LYS A 33 -31.09 14.71 -16.60
N PHE A 34 -30.43 14.66 -15.44
CA PHE A 34 -29.16 15.34 -15.25
C PHE A 34 -28.03 14.62 -15.99
N THR A 35 -27.30 15.38 -16.81
CA THR A 35 -26.16 14.89 -17.60
C THR A 35 -24.80 15.25 -16.97
N CYS A 36 -24.76 16.27 -16.10
CA CYS A 36 -23.55 16.70 -15.39
C CYS A 36 -23.57 16.31 -13.91
N ASP A 37 -22.38 16.07 -13.36
CA ASP A 37 -22.24 15.64 -11.95
C ASP A 37 -22.62 16.76 -10.96
N GLU A 38 -22.31 18.02 -11.26
CA GLU A 38 -22.72 19.17 -10.42
C GLU A 38 -24.25 19.27 -10.27
N GLY A 39 -24.99 19.02 -11.36
CA GLY A 39 -26.44 19.03 -11.37
C GLY A 39 -27.03 17.93 -10.48
N ARG A 40 -26.45 16.72 -10.55
CA ARG A 40 -26.83 15.59 -9.68
C ARG A 40 -26.60 15.91 -8.20
N ILE A 41 -25.44 16.49 -7.88
CA ILE A 41 -25.07 16.89 -6.51
C ILE A 41 -26.06 17.93 -5.98
N LYS A 42 -26.30 19.00 -6.75
CA LYS A 42 -27.26 20.05 -6.37
C LYS A 42 -28.65 19.47 -6.11
N TYR A 43 -29.11 18.58 -6.99
CA TYR A 43 -30.44 17.98 -6.87
C TYR A 43 -30.58 17.11 -5.61
N VAL A 44 -29.64 16.18 -5.38
CA VAL A 44 -29.68 15.28 -4.22
C VAL A 44 -29.50 16.04 -2.89
N PHE A 45 -28.68 17.09 -2.87
CA PHE A 45 -28.54 17.94 -1.68
C PHE A 45 -29.83 18.70 -1.34
N GLY A 46 -30.68 19.01 -2.33
CA GLY A 46 -31.92 19.76 -2.15
C GLY A 46 -32.96 19.06 -1.25
N PHE A 47 -32.86 17.75 -1.06
CA PHE A 47 -33.73 17.00 -0.15
C PHE A 47 -33.38 17.32 1.32
N SER A 48 -34.38 17.69 2.13
CA SER A 48 -34.22 18.00 3.57
C SER A 48 -33.53 16.88 4.33
N PHE A 49 -33.93 15.64 4.06
CA PHE A 49 -33.29 14.45 4.64
C PHE A 49 -31.77 14.41 4.44
N VAL A 50 -31.28 14.98 3.33
CA VAL A 50 -29.85 15.00 2.97
C VAL A 50 -29.14 16.21 3.56
N HIS A 51 -29.65 17.43 3.36
CA HIS A 51 -28.96 18.63 3.87
C HIS A 51 -29.15 18.89 5.37
N ASP A 52 -30.13 18.26 6.03
CA ASP A 52 -30.26 18.32 7.49
C ASP A 52 -29.45 17.20 8.20
N TYR A 53 -28.86 16.28 7.44
CA TYR A 53 -28.05 15.19 8.01
C TYR A 53 -26.80 15.72 8.71
N LYS A 54 -26.68 15.41 10.01
CA LYS A 54 -25.55 15.85 10.84
C LYS A 54 -24.42 14.83 10.81
N ILE A 55 -23.23 15.28 10.41
CA ILE A 55 -22.01 14.48 10.47
C ILE A 55 -21.54 14.38 11.93
N SER A 56 -21.40 13.16 12.43
CA SER A 56 -20.87 12.92 13.78
C SER A 56 -19.36 13.13 13.80
N MET A 57 -18.89 14.19 14.45
CA MET A 57 -17.46 14.43 14.65
C MET A 57 -16.86 13.38 15.59
N GLY A 58 -15.60 12.99 15.36
CA GLY A 58 -14.98 11.91 16.13
C GLY A 58 -14.79 12.22 17.62
N THR A 59 -14.96 11.22 18.49
CA THR A 59 -14.82 11.33 19.96
C THR A 59 -13.50 10.79 20.51
N ASN A 60 -12.65 10.20 19.66
CA ASN A 60 -11.36 9.58 20.05
C ASN A 60 -10.23 10.61 20.21
N PHE A 61 -10.41 11.48 21.20
CA PHE A 61 -9.41 12.47 21.60
C PHE A 61 -8.33 11.86 22.50
N LYS A 62 -7.27 12.63 22.67
CA LYS A 62 -6.17 12.35 23.58
C LYS A 62 -6.63 12.52 25.03
N SER A 63 -6.10 11.68 25.93
CA SER A 63 -6.44 11.68 27.35
C SER A 63 -5.16 11.45 28.16
N GLY A 64 -4.74 12.47 28.91
CA GLY A 64 -3.56 12.39 29.77
C GLY A 64 -3.69 11.34 30.87
N GLU A 65 -4.89 11.15 31.41
CA GLU A 65 -5.18 10.09 32.40
C GLU A 65 -4.96 8.69 31.80
N SER A 66 -5.53 8.43 30.62
CA SER A 66 -5.33 7.16 29.91
C SER A 66 -3.86 6.94 29.54
N ALA A 67 -3.16 7.99 29.09
CA ALA A 67 -1.73 7.91 28.79
C ALA A 67 -0.88 7.62 30.04
N LYS A 68 -1.23 8.21 31.18
CA LYS A 68 -0.56 7.98 32.47
C LYS A 68 -0.74 6.53 32.93
N GLN A 69 -1.94 5.98 32.88
CA GLN A 69 -2.19 4.58 33.23
C GLN A 69 -1.33 3.64 32.36
N LEU A 70 -1.36 3.84 31.04
CA LEU A 70 -0.56 3.03 30.11
C LEU A 70 0.95 3.18 30.33
N LYS A 71 1.42 4.37 30.73
CA LYS A 71 2.81 4.61 31.11
C LYS A 71 3.20 3.76 32.32
N GLU A 72 2.37 3.74 33.36
CA GLU A 72 2.60 2.98 34.59
C GLU A 72 2.57 1.47 34.34
N ASP A 73 1.62 0.99 33.54
CA ASP A 73 1.57 -0.40 33.09
C ASP A 73 2.83 -0.77 32.31
N GLY A 74 3.27 0.11 31.40
CA GLY A 74 4.51 -0.06 30.62
C GLY A 74 5.75 -0.12 31.52
N ASN A 75 5.81 0.71 32.57
CA ASN A 75 6.89 0.67 33.55
C ASN A 75 6.93 -0.65 34.32
N ARG A 76 5.77 -1.19 34.74
CA ARG A 76 5.71 -2.51 35.41
C ARG A 76 6.15 -3.62 34.47
N ALA A 77 5.70 -3.62 33.21
CA ALA A 77 6.14 -4.58 32.22
C ALA A 77 7.66 -4.48 31.95
N PHE A 78 8.20 -3.26 31.87
CA PHE A 78 9.63 -3.04 31.69
C PHE A 78 10.45 -3.57 32.88
N GLN A 79 10.00 -3.33 34.11
CA GLN A 79 10.64 -3.84 35.33
C GLN A 79 10.59 -5.37 35.44
N ALA A 80 9.61 -6.01 34.80
CA ALA A 80 9.48 -7.46 34.71
C ALA A 80 10.21 -8.06 33.49
N ASP A 81 11.11 -7.31 32.84
CA ASP A 81 11.84 -7.68 31.62
C ASP A 81 10.93 -8.06 30.42
N GLN A 82 9.64 -7.71 30.47
CA GLN A 82 8.67 -7.91 29.39
C GLN A 82 8.77 -6.75 28.37
N PHE A 83 9.94 -6.56 27.78
CA PHE A 83 10.24 -5.39 26.93
C PHE A 83 9.29 -5.22 25.75
N ARG A 84 8.78 -6.33 25.20
CA ARG A 84 7.83 -6.31 24.09
C ARG A 84 6.44 -5.80 24.50
N VAL A 85 6.00 -6.19 25.69
CA VAL A 85 4.76 -5.68 26.29
C VAL A 85 4.93 -4.21 26.67
N ALA A 86 6.07 -3.85 27.26
CA ALA A 86 6.40 -2.46 27.58
C ALA A 86 6.39 -1.56 26.32
N LEU A 87 6.99 -2.01 25.21
CA LEU A 87 6.97 -1.30 23.93
C LEU A 87 5.55 -1.00 23.45
N GLU A 88 4.65 -1.98 23.50
CA GLU A 88 3.24 -1.81 23.08
C GLU A 88 2.51 -0.82 24.00
N LEU A 89 2.67 -0.96 25.31
CA LEU A 89 2.03 -0.09 26.30
C LEU A 89 2.52 1.36 26.18
N TYR A 90 3.84 1.58 26.06
CA TYR A 90 4.38 2.92 25.82
C TYR A 90 3.92 3.50 24.48
N SER A 91 3.83 2.68 23.42
CA SER A 91 3.31 3.14 22.12
C SER A 91 1.86 3.59 22.22
N ARG A 92 1.01 2.84 22.92
CA ARG A 92 -0.38 3.23 23.19
C ARG A 92 -0.47 4.49 24.05
N ALA A 93 0.40 4.65 25.05
CA ALA A 93 0.48 5.86 25.86
C ALA A 93 0.83 7.10 25.00
N ILE A 94 1.83 6.98 24.13
CA ILE A 94 2.26 8.03 23.18
C ILE A 94 1.11 8.47 22.26
N ILE A 95 0.31 7.52 21.76
CA ILE A 95 -0.86 7.82 20.93
C ILE A 95 -1.89 8.65 21.72
N LYS A 96 -2.11 8.31 22.99
CA LYS A 96 -3.10 8.93 23.87
C LYS A 96 -2.67 10.24 24.49
N GLN A 97 -1.37 10.53 24.55
CA GLN A 97 -0.83 11.70 25.24
C GLN A 97 -1.18 13.01 24.51
N PRO A 98 -1.83 14.00 25.20
CA PRO A 98 -2.00 15.37 24.70
C PRO A 98 -0.68 16.04 24.31
N GLN A 99 -0.73 17.13 23.55
CA GLN A 99 0.47 17.84 23.05
C GLN A 99 0.36 19.37 23.09
N GLN A 100 -0.70 19.89 23.71
CA GLN A 100 -1.09 21.29 23.62
C GLN A 100 -0.28 22.16 24.59
N SER A 101 -0.13 21.72 25.84
CA SER A 101 0.64 22.47 26.85
C SER A 101 2.11 22.05 26.93
N SER A 102 2.94 22.86 27.57
CA SER A 102 4.35 22.51 27.84
C SER A 102 4.47 21.26 28.72
N SER A 103 3.58 21.10 29.71
CA SER A 103 3.54 19.91 30.57
C SER A 103 3.17 18.66 29.78
N ASP A 104 2.24 18.76 28.83
CA ASP A 104 1.86 17.64 27.97
C ASP A 104 3.04 17.16 27.10
N LYS A 105 3.80 18.12 26.56
CA LYS A 105 5.00 17.84 25.74
C LYS A 105 6.10 17.21 26.58
N GLU A 106 6.32 17.70 27.80
CA GLU A 106 7.29 17.09 28.72
C GLU A 106 6.91 15.63 29.04
N GLU A 107 5.65 15.34 29.36
CA GLU A 107 5.18 13.97 29.60
C GLU A 107 5.32 13.08 28.35
N LEU A 108 5.05 13.62 27.15
CA LEU A 108 5.28 12.92 25.89
C LEU A 108 6.77 12.62 25.66
N SER A 109 7.67 13.56 25.99
CA SER A 109 9.11 13.36 25.89
C SER A 109 9.60 12.22 26.78
N VAL A 110 9.04 12.11 28.00
CA VAL A 110 9.34 11.02 28.93
C VAL A 110 8.85 9.68 28.39
N LEU A 111 7.68 9.64 27.74
CA LEU A 111 7.19 8.43 27.09
C LEU A 111 8.10 7.96 25.95
N PHE A 112 8.60 8.86 25.09
CA PHE A 112 9.60 8.52 24.08
C PHE A 112 10.91 8.02 24.71
N ALA A 113 11.36 8.66 25.79
CA ALA A 113 12.54 8.21 26.54
C ALA A 113 12.32 6.83 27.19
N ASN A 114 11.13 6.49 27.66
CA ASN A 114 10.84 5.16 28.20
C ASN A 114 10.76 4.11 27.08
N ARG A 115 10.08 4.43 25.98
CA ARG A 115 9.94 3.50 24.84
C ARG A 115 11.29 3.20 24.17
N SER A 116 12.17 4.18 24.03
CA SER A 116 13.54 3.92 23.54
C SER A 116 14.32 2.93 24.42
N ALA A 117 14.00 2.83 25.71
CA ALA A 117 14.59 1.81 26.59
C ALA A 117 14.15 0.41 26.16
N ALA A 118 12.84 0.22 25.98
CA ALA A 118 12.28 -1.06 25.53
C ALA A 118 12.83 -1.44 24.15
N LEU A 119 12.89 -0.49 23.21
CA LEU A 119 13.46 -0.69 21.87
C LEU A 119 14.94 -1.11 21.92
N TYR A 120 15.73 -0.48 22.78
CA TYR A 120 17.13 -0.85 22.98
C TYR A 120 17.30 -2.31 23.44
N HIS A 121 16.49 -2.77 24.41
CA HIS A 121 16.52 -4.16 24.87
C HIS A 121 16.02 -5.15 23.81
N LEU A 122 15.11 -4.71 22.93
CA LEU A 122 14.64 -5.48 21.78
C LEU A 122 15.60 -5.42 20.57
N LYS A 123 16.75 -4.73 20.70
CA LYS A 123 17.75 -4.53 19.65
C LYS A 123 17.25 -3.74 18.42
N GLU A 124 16.18 -2.98 18.59
CA GLU A 124 15.61 -2.05 17.61
C GLU A 124 16.34 -0.70 17.70
N TYR A 125 17.65 -0.69 17.45
CA TYR A 125 18.53 0.43 17.78
C TYR A 125 18.22 1.70 16.99
N GLU A 126 17.90 1.60 15.70
CA GLU A 126 17.51 2.76 14.87
C GLU A 126 16.21 3.40 15.39
N ALA A 127 15.23 2.59 15.78
CA ALA A 127 13.98 3.09 16.35
C ALA A 127 14.22 3.72 17.73
N ALA A 128 15.10 3.13 18.56
CA ALA A 128 15.50 3.72 19.83
C ALA A 128 16.16 5.09 19.65
N LEU A 129 17.04 5.24 18.64
CA LEU A 129 17.67 6.52 18.30
C LEU A 129 16.64 7.56 17.85
N GLN A 130 15.65 7.16 17.08
CA GLN A 130 14.56 8.05 16.65
C GLN A 130 13.71 8.53 17.84
N ASP A 131 13.40 7.64 18.78
CA ASP A 131 12.68 8.00 20.00
C ASP A 131 13.50 8.90 20.92
N ILE A 132 14.81 8.68 21.04
CA ILE A 132 15.70 9.58 21.78
C ILE A 132 15.68 10.98 21.16
N GLN A 133 15.74 11.09 19.82
CA GLN A 133 15.61 12.37 19.15
C GLN A 133 14.24 13.02 19.41
N SER A 134 13.17 12.22 19.36
CA SER A 134 11.81 12.69 19.65
C SER A 134 11.68 13.20 21.10
N ALA A 135 12.33 12.55 22.07
CA ALA A 135 12.37 13.04 23.44
C ALA A 135 12.98 14.45 23.51
N PHE A 136 14.11 14.70 22.83
CA PHE A 136 14.70 16.04 22.78
C PHE A 136 13.78 17.07 22.08
N ASP A 137 13.16 16.70 20.96
CA ASP A 137 12.21 17.56 20.23
C ASP A 137 11.01 18.01 21.09
N PHE A 138 10.65 17.25 22.12
CA PHE A 138 9.55 17.54 23.05
C PHE A 138 10.00 18.06 24.43
N ASN A 139 11.22 18.62 24.52
CA ASN A 139 11.77 19.21 25.75
C ASN A 139 11.94 18.22 26.90
N TYR A 140 12.61 17.09 26.66
CA TYR A 140 12.98 16.15 27.72
C TYR A 140 13.71 16.86 28.88
N PRO A 141 13.46 16.51 30.16
CA PRO A 141 14.08 17.23 31.27
C PRO A 141 15.61 17.08 31.28
N SER A 142 16.33 18.21 31.34
CA SER A 142 17.78 18.25 31.18
C SER A 142 18.54 17.44 32.24
N HIS A 143 18.05 17.44 33.48
CA HIS A 143 18.58 16.63 34.58
C HIS A 143 18.47 15.10 34.35
N LEU A 144 17.80 14.65 33.28
CA LEU A 144 17.70 13.25 32.85
C LEU A 144 18.47 12.95 31.56
N TYR A 145 19.11 13.94 30.93
CA TYR A 145 19.81 13.80 29.65
C TYR A 145 20.88 12.70 29.64
N TYR A 146 21.59 12.53 30.76
CA TYR A 146 22.62 11.50 30.88
C TYR A 146 22.08 10.08 30.56
N LYS A 147 20.81 9.78 30.89
CA LYS A 147 20.21 8.46 30.63
C LYS A 147 20.03 8.20 29.14
N VAL A 148 19.48 9.19 28.42
CA VAL A 148 19.17 9.04 26.99
C VAL A 148 20.43 9.16 26.13
N TYR A 149 21.42 9.97 26.52
CA TYR A 149 22.70 10.04 25.81
C TYR A 149 23.54 8.76 25.94
N ASP A 150 23.60 8.13 27.12
CA ASP A 150 24.26 6.82 27.26
C ASP A 150 23.53 5.72 26.48
N ARG A 151 22.19 5.74 26.44
CA ARG A 151 21.46 4.83 25.56
C ARG A 151 21.78 5.10 24.09
N LYS A 152 21.83 6.37 23.68
CA LYS A 152 22.18 6.81 22.32
C LYS A 152 23.56 6.29 21.92
N SER A 153 24.55 6.41 22.80
CA SER A 153 25.91 5.95 22.54
C SER A 153 25.97 4.42 22.42
N ARG A 154 25.26 3.68 23.26
CA ARG A 154 25.17 2.21 23.17
C ARG A 154 24.45 1.73 21.92
N CYS A 155 23.39 2.41 21.49
CA CYS A 155 22.76 2.13 20.19
C CYS A 155 23.76 2.31 19.04
N PHE A 156 24.51 3.42 19.03
CA PHE A 156 25.53 3.64 18.00
C PHE A 156 26.65 2.59 18.04
N LEU A 157 27.09 2.16 19.22
CA LEU A 157 28.04 1.05 19.35
C LEU A 157 27.49 -0.24 18.72
N ALA A 158 26.25 -0.61 19.03
CA ALA A 158 25.63 -1.80 18.48
C ALA A 158 25.46 -1.73 16.95
N LEU A 159 25.25 -0.54 16.42
CA LEU A 159 25.20 -0.25 14.98
C LEU A 159 26.59 -0.05 14.33
N GLN A 160 27.68 -0.24 15.09
CA GLN A 160 29.06 -0.02 14.65
C GLN A 160 29.33 1.41 14.11
N GLN A 161 28.59 2.39 14.63
CA GLN A 161 28.80 3.81 14.36
C GLN A 161 29.71 4.40 15.44
N LEU A 162 31.00 4.07 15.39
CA LEU A 162 31.95 4.32 16.49
C LEU A 162 32.23 5.81 16.73
N LYS A 163 32.28 6.62 15.67
CA LYS A 163 32.49 8.07 15.79
C LYS A 163 31.27 8.73 16.44
N SER A 164 30.07 8.33 15.99
CA SER A 164 28.80 8.80 16.55
C SER A 164 28.60 8.33 18.00
N ALA A 165 28.98 7.09 18.32
CA ALA A 165 28.97 6.56 19.68
C ALA A 165 29.87 7.37 20.62
N ARG A 166 31.11 7.67 20.20
CA ARG A 166 32.04 8.50 20.98
C ARG A 166 31.45 9.89 21.26
N GLY A 167 30.87 10.52 20.24
CA GLY A 167 30.19 11.81 20.38
C GLY A 167 29.09 11.76 21.44
N ALA A 168 28.21 10.76 21.37
CA ALA A 168 27.12 10.58 22.32
C ALA A 168 27.60 10.27 23.75
N PHE A 169 28.70 9.52 23.93
CA PHE A 169 29.30 9.32 25.27
C PHE A 169 29.82 10.63 25.88
N ARG A 170 30.44 11.51 25.08
CA ARG A 170 30.87 12.84 25.57
C ARG A 170 29.68 13.68 25.99
N GLN A 171 28.60 13.67 25.21
CA GLN A 171 27.34 14.34 25.59
C GLN A 171 26.76 13.76 26.89
N SER A 172 26.81 12.43 27.06
CA SER A 172 26.36 11.77 28.28
C SER A 172 27.19 12.17 29.50
N LEU A 173 28.50 12.32 29.34
CA LEU A 173 29.41 12.75 30.40
C LEU A 173 29.12 14.19 30.83
N GLN A 174 28.96 15.11 29.87
CA GLN A 174 28.60 16.49 30.13
C GLN A 174 27.23 16.62 30.81
N ALA A 175 26.26 15.80 30.39
CA ALA A 175 24.92 15.80 30.98
C ALA A 175 24.89 15.31 32.45
N LEU A 176 25.97 14.74 32.99
CA LEU A 176 26.04 14.40 34.42
C LEU A 176 26.16 15.63 35.33
N ASP A 177 26.58 16.78 34.79
CA ASP A 177 26.71 18.03 35.54
C ASP A 177 25.34 18.54 36.02
N GLU A 178 24.31 18.39 35.19
CA GLU A 178 22.93 18.74 35.51
C GLU A 178 22.14 17.61 36.19
N ALA A 179 22.73 16.42 36.30
CA ALA A 179 22.02 15.23 36.79
C ALA A 179 21.74 15.31 38.29
N LYS A 180 20.46 15.16 38.66
CA LYS A 180 20.00 15.03 40.06
C LYS A 180 20.22 13.59 40.55
N LEU A 181 21.47 13.24 40.84
CA LEU A 181 21.91 11.90 41.27
C LEU A 181 22.70 11.96 42.59
N PRO A 182 22.60 10.92 43.45
CA PRO A 182 23.55 10.71 44.54
C PRO A 182 24.99 10.61 44.00
N ALA A 183 25.96 11.13 44.77
CA ALA A 183 27.36 11.22 44.34
C ALA A 183 27.93 9.87 43.89
N GLU A 184 27.66 8.79 44.63
CA GLU A 184 28.11 7.43 44.28
C GLU A 184 27.59 6.96 42.92
N LYS A 185 26.30 7.20 42.64
CA LYS A 185 25.69 6.84 41.34
C LYS A 185 26.29 7.68 40.22
N ARG A 186 26.50 8.98 40.44
CA ARG A 186 27.14 9.87 39.44
C ARG A 186 28.56 9.40 39.14
N GLN A 187 29.36 9.09 40.15
CA GLN A 187 30.74 8.58 39.99
C GLN A 187 30.78 7.23 39.28
N LYS A 188 29.82 6.34 39.53
CA LYS A 188 29.71 5.07 38.80
C LYS A 188 29.47 5.31 37.31
N TRP A 189 28.47 6.11 36.97
CA TRP A 189 28.16 6.48 35.59
C TRP A 189 29.35 7.13 34.89
N GLN A 190 30.02 8.07 35.57
CA GLN A 190 31.21 8.74 35.06
C GLN A 190 32.32 7.74 34.71
N ARG A 191 32.64 6.81 35.63
CA ARG A 191 33.64 5.77 35.40
C ARG A 191 33.27 4.86 34.24
N ASP A 192 32.02 4.40 34.16
CA ASP A 192 31.54 3.53 33.09
C ASP A 192 31.68 4.21 31.71
N ILE A 193 31.29 5.49 31.60
CA ILE A 193 31.43 6.27 30.37
C ILE A 193 32.90 6.49 30.01
N GLN A 194 33.75 6.82 30.98
CA GLN A 194 35.19 7.02 30.76
C GLN A 194 35.88 5.75 30.25
N ILE A 195 35.51 4.57 30.77
CA ILE A 195 36.01 3.28 30.28
C ILE A 195 35.63 3.11 28.80
N MET A 196 34.38 3.35 28.43
CA MET A 196 33.93 3.23 27.05
C MET A 196 34.63 4.23 26.11
N LEU A 197 34.83 5.47 26.55
CA LEU A 197 35.59 6.47 25.80
C LEU A 197 37.05 6.04 25.61
N ALA A 198 37.71 5.56 26.65
CA ALA A 198 39.09 5.07 26.56
C ALA A 198 39.21 3.85 25.61
N MET A 199 38.22 2.94 25.61
CA MET A 199 38.16 1.84 24.65
C MET A 199 38.02 2.33 23.21
N LEU A 200 37.16 3.33 22.97
CA LEU A 200 36.95 3.91 21.64
C LEU A 200 38.17 4.71 21.15
N ASP A 201 38.80 5.51 22.00
CA ASP A 201 39.95 6.34 21.63
C ASP A 201 41.22 5.52 21.38
N LYS A 202 41.30 4.28 21.88
CA LYS A 202 42.35 3.31 21.48
C LYS A 202 42.20 2.81 20.04
N ASN A 203 41.02 2.96 19.43
CA ASN A 203 40.80 2.55 18.06
C ASN A 203 41.36 3.60 17.09
N LYS A 204 42.44 3.24 16.37
CA LYS A 204 43.12 4.13 15.41
C LYS A 204 42.23 4.53 14.22
N GLU A 205 41.18 3.78 13.93
CA GLU A 205 40.22 4.06 12.84
C GLU A 205 38.79 4.22 13.37
N LEU A 206 38.51 5.34 14.03
CA LEU A 206 37.14 5.73 14.41
C LEU A 206 36.32 6.13 13.17
N LYS A 207 35.74 5.14 12.52
CA LYS A 207 34.82 5.33 11.39
C LYS A 207 33.43 4.85 11.80
N ASP A 208 32.41 5.54 11.31
CA ASP A 208 31.06 5.00 11.35
C ASP A 208 30.95 3.97 10.23
N ALA A 209 30.49 2.75 10.55
CA ALA A 209 30.14 1.79 9.53
C ALA A 209 29.18 2.45 8.53
N SER A 210 29.40 2.22 7.24
CA SER A 210 28.43 2.64 6.22
C SER A 210 27.11 2.01 6.60
N MET A 211 26.12 2.85 6.97
CA MET A 211 24.77 2.36 7.21
C MET A 211 24.41 1.52 6.00
N LYS A 212 24.10 0.24 6.21
CA LYS A 212 23.34 -0.53 5.22
C LYS A 212 22.02 0.23 5.10
N LYS A 213 21.95 1.21 4.20
CA LYS A 213 20.68 1.80 3.81
C LYS A 213 19.81 0.58 3.53
N PRO A 214 18.62 0.45 4.15
CA PRO A 214 17.70 -0.61 3.76
C PRO A 214 17.67 -0.56 2.26
N SER A 215 18.03 -1.68 1.61
CA SER A 215 18.28 -1.69 0.18
C SER A 215 17.00 -1.21 -0.48
N THR A 216 16.94 0.09 -0.75
CA THR A 216 16.17 0.62 -1.84
C THR A 216 16.93 0.06 -3.02
N ASP A 217 16.66 -1.20 -3.33
CA ASP A 217 16.79 -1.75 -4.66
C ASP A 217 16.06 -0.73 -5.50
N LYS A 218 16.83 0.26 -5.95
CA LYS A 218 16.32 1.34 -6.76
C LYS A 218 15.95 0.79 -8.12
N GLY A 219 16.25 -0.50 -8.39
CA GLY A 219 15.86 -1.27 -9.55
C GLY A 219 15.88 -0.37 -10.75
N GLN A 220 17.06 -0.04 -11.25
CA GLN A 220 17.10 0.75 -12.47
C GLN A 220 16.47 -0.10 -13.57
N PHE A 221 15.63 0.52 -14.40
CA PHE A 221 15.16 -0.14 -15.61
C PHE A 221 16.38 -0.45 -16.46
N LYS A 222 16.55 -1.72 -16.80
CA LYS A 222 17.70 -2.22 -17.57
C LYS A 222 17.91 -1.42 -18.87
N ASP A 223 16.81 -1.07 -19.54
CA ASP A 223 16.81 -0.34 -20.81
C ASP A 223 16.35 1.12 -20.66
N GLY A 224 16.41 1.65 -19.44
CA GLY A 224 15.93 3.00 -19.11
C GLY A 224 14.41 3.11 -18.95
N ALA A 225 13.95 4.28 -18.50
CA ALA A 225 12.54 4.59 -18.35
C ALA A 225 11.89 4.92 -19.69
N ASN A 226 10.61 4.59 -19.85
CA ASN A 226 9.82 5.02 -21.00
C ASN A 226 9.70 6.55 -21.01
N LYS A 227 9.94 7.19 -22.16
CA LYS A 227 9.96 8.65 -22.30
C LYS A 227 8.59 9.30 -22.04
N GLN A 228 7.51 8.64 -22.44
CA GLN A 228 6.14 9.13 -22.27
C GLN A 228 5.56 8.71 -20.92
N TYR A 229 5.93 7.54 -20.42
CA TYR A 229 5.46 6.98 -19.14
C TYR A 229 6.66 6.70 -18.22
N PRO A 230 7.27 7.70 -17.56
CA PRO A 230 8.56 7.55 -16.86
C PRO A 230 8.58 6.54 -15.69
N HIS A 231 7.41 6.12 -15.23
CA HIS A 231 7.26 5.07 -14.21
C HIS A 231 7.28 3.65 -14.78
N ALA A 232 7.21 3.49 -16.10
CA ALA A 232 7.34 2.22 -16.80
C ALA A 232 8.73 2.09 -17.44
N SER A 233 9.18 0.85 -17.60
CA SER A 233 10.38 0.52 -18.37
C SER A 233 10.19 0.87 -19.85
N ASN A 234 11.27 1.24 -20.55
CA ASN A 234 11.25 1.51 -21.98
C ASN A 234 10.79 0.32 -22.84
N VAL A 235 10.84 -0.90 -22.29
CA VAL A 235 10.30 -2.12 -22.94
C VAL A 235 8.77 -2.23 -22.85
N VAL A 236 8.09 -1.37 -22.09
CA VAL A 236 6.62 -1.32 -22.03
C VAL A 236 6.14 -0.12 -22.84
N THR A 237 5.24 -0.38 -23.79
CA THR A 237 4.58 0.65 -24.61
C THR A 237 3.09 0.67 -24.28
N ILE A 238 2.49 1.86 -24.21
CA ILE A 238 1.03 1.97 -24.09
C ILE A 238 0.46 2.20 -25.49
N LYS A 239 -0.46 1.34 -25.90
CA LYS A 239 -1.21 1.45 -27.16
C LYS A 239 -2.69 1.65 -26.87
N GLU A 240 -3.46 1.93 -27.92
CA GLU A 240 -4.91 2.02 -27.85
C GLU A 240 -5.55 1.20 -28.97
N ALA A 241 -6.60 0.45 -28.63
CA ALA A 241 -7.39 -0.31 -29.60
C ALA A 241 -8.89 -0.21 -29.27
N PRO A 242 -9.80 -0.22 -30.26
CA PRO A 242 -11.24 -0.02 -30.02
C PRO A 242 -11.86 -0.94 -28.97
N GLN A 243 -11.41 -2.20 -28.90
CA GLN A 243 -11.97 -3.22 -28.00
C GLN A 243 -11.27 -3.28 -26.63
N LEU A 244 -10.03 -2.78 -26.54
CA LEU A 244 -9.21 -2.86 -25.32
C LEU A 244 -9.05 -1.52 -24.62
N GLY A 245 -9.47 -0.42 -25.25
CA GLY A 245 -9.09 0.92 -24.83
C GLY A 245 -7.57 1.07 -24.87
N ARG A 246 -7.02 1.80 -23.89
CA ARG A 246 -5.57 1.89 -23.69
C ARG A 246 -5.07 0.63 -22.98
N PHE A 247 -3.95 0.08 -23.43
CA PHE A 247 -3.37 -1.13 -22.85
C PHE A 247 -1.83 -1.13 -22.92
N ALA A 248 -1.18 -1.81 -21.97
CA ALA A 248 0.25 -2.05 -21.98
C ALA A 248 0.63 -3.22 -22.89
N GLU A 249 1.64 -3.02 -23.73
CA GLU A 249 2.19 -3.99 -24.68
C GLU A 249 3.71 -4.06 -24.53
N ALA A 250 4.29 -5.24 -24.74
CA ALA A 250 5.72 -5.43 -24.76
C ALA A 250 6.32 -4.86 -26.06
N GLY A 251 7.14 -3.82 -25.94
CA GLY A 251 7.89 -3.24 -27.06
C GLY A 251 9.11 -4.05 -27.48
N ASN A 252 9.55 -5.00 -26.65
CA ASN A 252 10.62 -5.96 -26.88
C ASN A 252 10.31 -7.27 -26.12
N ASP A 253 11.06 -8.34 -26.39
CA ASP A 253 11.01 -9.56 -25.58
C ASP A 253 11.42 -9.25 -24.12
N ILE A 254 10.53 -9.57 -23.18
CA ILE A 254 10.70 -9.35 -21.74
C ILE A 254 11.06 -10.67 -21.07
N LYS A 255 12.12 -10.66 -20.25
CA LYS A 255 12.56 -11.84 -19.51
C LYS A 255 11.89 -11.93 -18.13
N PRO A 256 11.66 -13.15 -17.60
CA PRO A 256 11.25 -13.34 -16.21
C PRO A 256 12.17 -12.60 -15.24
N GLY A 257 11.60 -11.90 -14.26
CA GLY A 257 12.33 -11.14 -13.24
C GLY A 257 12.57 -9.67 -13.58
N GLU A 258 12.45 -9.26 -14.86
CA GLU A 258 12.69 -7.87 -15.27
C GLU A 258 11.71 -6.90 -14.62
N LEU A 259 12.21 -5.72 -14.23
CA LEU A 259 11.41 -4.65 -13.64
C LEU A 259 10.68 -3.89 -14.75
N LEU A 260 9.36 -3.84 -14.66
CA LEU A 260 8.50 -3.27 -15.71
C LEU A 260 7.87 -1.95 -15.31
N LEU A 261 7.52 -1.78 -14.03
CA LEU A 261 6.94 -0.54 -13.54
C LEU A 261 7.31 -0.32 -12.07
N ARG A 262 7.55 0.95 -11.74
CA ARG A 262 7.73 1.43 -10.37
C ARG A 262 7.08 2.79 -10.21
N GLU A 263 6.00 2.84 -9.45
CA GLU A 263 5.13 4.01 -9.37
C GLU A 263 4.74 4.32 -7.93
N THR A 264 4.89 5.60 -7.55
CA THR A 264 4.29 6.14 -6.33
C THR A 264 2.84 6.49 -6.64
N PRO A 265 1.87 6.16 -5.78
CA PRO A 265 0.48 6.40 -6.11
C PRO A 265 0.15 7.89 -6.11
N TYR A 266 -0.82 8.26 -6.94
CA TYR A 266 -1.39 9.61 -6.89
C TYR A 266 -2.17 9.84 -5.59
N CYS A 267 -2.91 8.82 -5.14
CA CYS A 267 -3.67 8.81 -3.90
C CYS A 267 -3.61 7.40 -3.28
N ALA A 268 -3.50 7.33 -1.94
CA ALA A 268 -3.58 6.08 -1.19
C ALA A 268 -4.32 6.27 0.15
N VAL A 269 -5.18 5.32 0.50
CA VAL A 269 -5.91 5.27 1.77
C VAL A 269 -5.68 3.94 2.50
N LEU A 270 -5.28 4.04 3.78
CA LEU A 270 -5.08 2.88 4.67
C LEU A 270 -6.42 2.47 5.28
N LEU A 271 -6.66 1.16 5.43
CA LEU A 271 -7.85 0.69 6.15
C LEU A 271 -7.74 1.00 7.65
N ASP A 272 -8.89 1.26 8.26
CA ASP A 272 -9.04 1.67 9.67
C ASP A 272 -8.40 0.67 10.65
N GLN A 273 -8.54 -0.63 10.42
CA GLN A 273 -7.96 -1.68 11.26
C GLN A 273 -6.42 -1.65 11.32
N TYR A 274 -5.78 -0.98 10.35
CA TYR A 274 -4.34 -0.81 10.27
C TYR A 274 -3.85 0.57 10.72
N SER A 275 -4.78 1.50 11.01
CA SER A 275 -4.49 2.91 11.35
C SER A 275 -3.53 3.13 12.53
N LYS A 276 -3.45 2.18 13.45
CA LYS A 276 -2.57 2.21 14.64
C LYS A 276 -1.32 1.35 14.54
N SER A 277 -1.21 0.51 13.50
CA SER A 277 -0.10 -0.41 13.30
C SER A 277 0.79 -0.05 12.11
N HIS A 278 0.27 0.71 11.15
CA HIS A 278 1.01 1.18 9.99
C HIS A 278 1.02 2.70 9.94
N CYS A 279 2.05 3.26 9.32
CA CYS A 279 2.11 4.68 9.05
C CYS A 279 0.96 5.09 8.13
N PHE A 280 0.15 6.04 8.56
CA PHE A 280 -1.01 6.53 7.82
C PHE A 280 -0.68 7.25 6.51
N GLN A 281 0.59 7.68 6.36
CA GLN A 281 1.12 8.32 5.14
C GLN A 281 1.74 7.32 4.16
N CYS A 282 2.65 6.44 4.63
CA CYS A 282 3.46 5.61 3.74
C CYS A 282 3.17 4.10 3.84
N PHE A 283 2.24 3.70 4.71
CA PHE A 283 1.78 2.33 4.97
C PHE A 283 2.85 1.35 5.45
N ARG A 284 4.09 1.82 5.69
CA ARG A 284 5.10 0.99 6.35
C ARG A 284 4.68 0.74 7.79
N ARG A 285 4.88 -0.47 8.28
CA ARG A 285 4.77 -0.87 9.67
C ARG A 285 6.04 -0.45 10.42
N PRO A 286 6.03 0.60 11.26
CA PRO A 286 7.22 1.02 11.97
C PRO A 286 7.44 0.16 13.22
N ALA A 287 8.69 -0.01 13.65
CA ALA A 287 9.01 -0.60 14.95
C ALA A 287 8.54 0.29 16.12
N ALA A 288 8.48 1.61 15.90
CA ALA A 288 8.03 2.60 16.86
C ALA A 288 7.14 3.65 16.18
N VAL A 289 5.94 3.86 16.72
CA VAL A 289 4.93 4.76 16.16
C VAL A 289 5.13 6.21 16.59
N TYR A 290 4.84 7.17 15.70
CA TYR A 290 4.83 8.60 15.97
C TYR A 290 3.37 9.12 15.96
N PRO A 291 2.91 9.85 16.98
CA PRO A 291 1.49 10.18 17.15
C PRO A 291 1.06 11.41 16.32
N CYS A 292 -0.21 11.44 15.90
CA CYS A 292 -0.86 12.70 15.53
C CYS A 292 -0.93 13.64 16.76
N PRO A 293 -0.81 14.97 16.61
CA PRO A 293 -0.96 15.93 17.71
C PRO A 293 -2.41 16.13 18.17
N GLN A 294 -3.39 15.86 17.30
CA GLN A 294 -4.82 16.12 17.56
C GLN A 294 -5.59 14.85 17.96
N CYS A 295 -5.63 13.85 17.09
CA CYS A 295 -6.41 12.62 17.32
C CYS A 295 -5.56 11.47 17.88
N SER A 296 -6.25 10.45 18.39
CA SER A 296 -5.66 9.14 18.75
C SER A 296 -5.93 8.04 17.72
N ASN A 297 -6.37 8.42 16.51
CA ASN A 297 -6.88 7.49 15.51
C ASN A 297 -5.79 6.90 14.61
N VAL A 298 -4.74 7.67 14.33
CA VAL A 298 -3.72 7.32 13.34
C VAL A 298 -2.31 7.45 13.89
N VAL A 299 -1.38 6.72 13.30
CA VAL A 299 0.05 6.80 13.62
C VAL A 299 0.90 7.02 12.38
N PHE A 300 2.13 7.48 12.59
CA PHE A 300 3.12 7.71 11.55
C PHE A 300 4.43 6.97 11.89
N CYS A 301 5.29 6.74 10.90
CA CYS A 301 6.61 6.16 11.18
C CYS A 301 7.59 7.19 11.74
N ASN A 302 7.41 8.48 11.45
CA ASN A 302 8.27 9.57 11.90
C ASN A 302 7.61 10.94 11.66
N LYS A 303 8.27 12.00 12.13
CA LYS A 303 7.87 13.40 11.97
C LYS A 303 7.70 13.82 10.50
N THR A 304 8.55 13.34 9.58
CA THR A 304 8.43 13.66 8.15
C THR A 304 7.11 13.17 7.56
N CYS A 305 6.72 11.92 7.84
CA CYS A 305 5.44 11.39 7.41
C CYS A 305 4.25 12.06 8.09
N LEU A 306 4.39 12.45 9.37
CA LEU A 306 3.36 13.24 10.05
C LEU A 306 3.18 14.60 9.37
N SER A 307 4.26 15.35 9.14
CA SER A 307 4.23 16.66 8.49
C SER A 307 3.60 16.58 7.10
N ALA A 308 4.05 15.63 6.27
CA ALA A 308 3.48 15.44 4.93
C ALA A 308 1.97 15.16 4.96
N ALA A 309 1.49 14.38 5.93
CA ALA A 309 0.07 14.10 6.07
C ALA A 309 -0.72 15.33 6.56
N LEU A 310 -0.21 16.05 7.56
CA LEU A 310 -0.84 17.27 8.10
C LEU A 310 -0.89 18.41 7.07
N GLU A 311 0.14 18.55 6.24
CA GLU A 311 0.21 19.59 5.20
C GLU A 311 -0.72 19.28 4.03
N SER A 312 -1.04 18.01 3.79
CA SER A 312 -1.93 17.56 2.70
C SER A 312 -3.34 17.23 3.21
N HIS A 313 -3.65 15.94 3.35
CA HIS A 313 -5.00 15.43 3.52
C HIS A 313 -5.47 15.37 4.98
N HIS A 314 -4.56 15.08 5.92
CA HIS A 314 -4.94 14.77 7.30
C HIS A 314 -5.47 16.00 8.04
N ARG A 315 -5.07 17.22 7.69
CA ARG A 315 -5.66 18.45 8.26
C ARG A 315 -7.17 18.56 8.05
N TYR A 316 -7.68 18.07 6.91
CA TYR A 316 -9.11 18.09 6.60
C TYR A 316 -9.79 16.82 7.09
N GLU A 317 -9.13 15.68 7.01
CA GLU A 317 -9.74 14.40 7.36
C GLU A 317 -9.76 14.12 8.87
N CYS A 318 -8.76 14.58 9.63
CA CYS A 318 -8.58 14.27 11.06
C CYS A 318 -9.87 14.45 11.89
N PRO A 319 -10.63 15.56 11.76
CA PRO A 319 -11.86 15.78 12.53
C PRO A 319 -13.01 14.80 12.18
N VAL A 320 -13.02 14.27 10.96
CA VAL A 320 -14.12 13.46 10.39
C VAL A 320 -13.76 11.99 10.20
N LEU A 321 -12.54 11.55 10.51
CA LEU A 321 -12.11 10.15 10.35
C LEU A 321 -13.07 9.13 10.97
N SER A 322 -13.64 9.45 12.14
CA SER A 322 -14.60 8.57 12.81
C SER A 322 -15.89 8.40 12.01
N ALA A 323 -16.44 9.48 11.47
CA ALA A 323 -17.62 9.43 10.60
C ALA A 323 -17.33 8.63 9.33
N LEU A 324 -16.15 8.86 8.73
CA LEU A 324 -15.74 8.14 7.52
C LEU A 324 -15.66 6.64 7.75
N TRP A 325 -15.02 6.18 8.83
CA TRP A 325 -14.90 4.75 9.11
C TRP A 325 -16.22 4.11 9.57
N GLN A 326 -17.03 4.80 10.37
CA GLN A 326 -18.32 4.29 10.83
C GLN A 326 -19.41 4.30 9.75
N SER A 327 -19.22 5.09 8.69
CA SER A 327 -20.14 5.13 7.55
C SER A 327 -20.24 3.80 6.80
N GLY A 328 -19.22 2.94 6.89
CA GLY A 328 -19.06 1.77 6.02
C GLY A 328 -18.71 2.12 4.57
N ALA A 329 -18.27 3.36 4.31
CA ALA A 329 -17.73 3.76 3.03
C ALA A 329 -16.56 2.84 2.63
N SER A 330 -16.59 2.33 1.41
CA SER A 330 -15.50 1.51 0.88
C SER A 330 -14.21 2.31 0.79
N VAL A 331 -13.07 1.61 0.69
CA VAL A 331 -11.76 2.24 0.44
C VAL A 331 -11.78 3.16 -0.79
N THR A 332 -12.59 2.86 -1.81
CA THR A 332 -12.71 3.71 -3.01
C THR A 332 -13.45 5.00 -2.73
N CYS A 333 -14.44 4.99 -1.84
CA CYS A 333 -15.11 6.20 -1.39
C CYS A 333 -14.15 7.10 -0.59
N LEU A 334 -13.35 6.51 0.29
CA LEU A 334 -12.34 7.25 1.04
C LEU A 334 -11.25 7.82 0.12
N MET A 335 -10.84 7.08 -0.92
CA MET A 335 -9.92 7.58 -1.94
C MET A 335 -10.51 8.74 -2.75
N ALA A 336 -11.82 8.70 -3.08
CA ALA A 336 -12.48 9.80 -3.77
C ALA A 336 -12.41 11.10 -2.96
N LEU A 337 -12.62 11.02 -1.64
CA LEU A 337 -12.42 12.15 -0.74
C LEU A 337 -10.94 12.55 -0.67
N ARG A 338 -10.02 11.58 -0.55
CA ARG A 338 -8.58 11.89 -0.39
C ARG A 338 -7.94 12.53 -1.62
N ILE A 339 -8.41 12.18 -2.82
CA ILE A 339 -8.03 12.86 -4.07
C ILE A 339 -8.32 14.37 -3.97
N ILE A 340 -9.40 14.75 -3.28
CA ILE A 340 -9.75 16.15 -3.03
C ILE A 340 -8.90 16.71 -1.88
N THR A 341 -8.93 16.09 -0.70
CA THR A 341 -8.31 16.65 0.52
C THR A 341 -6.79 16.76 0.46
N GLN A 342 -6.11 15.99 -0.40
CA GLN A 342 -4.66 16.12 -0.57
C GLN A 342 -4.24 17.43 -1.27
N HIS A 343 -5.20 18.18 -1.82
CA HIS A 343 -5.03 19.52 -2.36
C HIS A 343 -5.98 20.50 -1.65
N ASN A 344 -5.76 21.80 -1.79
CA ASN A 344 -6.68 22.82 -1.28
C ASN A 344 -7.73 23.19 -2.34
N LEU A 345 -8.77 23.94 -1.96
CA LEU A 345 -9.83 24.38 -2.87
C LEU A 345 -9.27 25.13 -4.08
N GLU A 346 -8.35 26.07 -3.86
CA GLU A 346 -7.74 26.93 -4.90
C GLU A 346 -7.11 26.11 -6.03
N HIS A 347 -6.45 24.99 -5.71
CA HIS A 347 -5.89 24.08 -6.71
C HIS A 347 -6.94 23.60 -7.71
N PHE A 348 -8.14 23.22 -7.25
CA PHE A 348 -9.20 22.74 -8.13
C PHE A 348 -9.88 23.86 -8.90
N LEU A 349 -10.05 25.04 -8.28
CA LEU A 349 -10.62 26.20 -8.97
C LEU A 349 -9.76 26.61 -10.18
N GLN A 350 -8.43 26.58 -10.03
CA GLN A 350 -7.49 26.83 -11.14
C GLN A 350 -7.58 25.76 -12.25
N LEU A 351 -7.96 24.52 -11.91
CA LEU A 351 -8.15 23.45 -12.88
C LEU A 351 -9.53 23.46 -13.55
N LYS A 352 -10.52 24.14 -12.99
CA LYS A 352 -11.90 24.15 -13.51
C LYS A 352 -11.98 24.46 -15.02
N PRO A 353 -11.28 25.47 -15.59
CA PRO A 353 -11.32 25.77 -17.03
C PRO A 353 -10.63 24.70 -17.91
N VAL A 354 -9.69 23.96 -17.33
CA VAL A 354 -8.90 22.91 -17.99
C VAL A 354 -9.73 21.63 -18.10
N LEU A 355 -10.46 21.30 -17.03
CA LEU A 355 -11.30 20.11 -16.95
C LEU A 355 -12.55 20.21 -17.85
N THR A 356 -13.10 21.42 -18.03
CA THR A 356 -14.26 21.65 -18.91
C THR A 356 -13.92 21.58 -20.40
N ASN A 357 -12.68 21.93 -20.79
CA ASN A 357 -12.26 22.05 -22.19
C ASN A 357 -11.49 20.85 -22.76
N SER A 358 -11.47 19.70 -22.06
CA SER A 358 -10.80 18.45 -22.51
C SER A 358 -9.37 18.66 -23.03
N CYS A 359 -8.39 18.72 -22.13
CA CYS A 359 -6.99 18.89 -22.50
C CYS A 359 -6.43 17.73 -23.34
N LYS A 360 -6.33 17.94 -24.64
CA LYS A 360 -5.41 17.24 -25.53
C LYS A 360 -4.11 18.07 -25.56
N ASN A 361 -2.95 17.46 -25.33
CA ASN A 361 -1.58 18.01 -25.51
C ASN A 361 -0.74 18.38 -24.27
N LYS A 362 -0.99 17.79 -23.09
CA LYS A 362 0.03 17.80 -22.01
C LYS A 362 0.87 16.52 -22.01
N GLN A 363 2.17 16.66 -21.75
CA GLN A 363 3.04 15.53 -21.47
C GLN A 363 2.47 14.74 -20.28
N TYR A 364 2.38 13.41 -20.43
CA TYR A 364 1.84 12.53 -19.40
C TYR A 364 2.65 12.64 -18.10
N LYS A 365 1.93 12.83 -16.99
CA LYS A 365 2.49 12.83 -15.62
C LYS A 365 1.51 12.10 -14.71
N SER A 366 1.94 11.00 -14.09
CA SER A 366 1.12 10.25 -13.14
C SER A 366 0.75 11.06 -11.89
N SER A 367 1.53 12.08 -11.55
CA SER A 367 1.27 12.99 -10.44
C SER A 367 0.31 14.14 -10.78
N ASP A 368 -0.13 14.28 -12.04
CA ASP A 368 -1.06 15.33 -12.46
C ASP A 368 -2.51 14.88 -12.24
N TYR A 369 -3.32 15.73 -11.60
CA TYR A 369 -4.73 15.47 -11.37
C TYR A 369 -5.50 15.19 -12.66
N THR A 370 -5.16 15.88 -13.75
CA THR A 370 -5.84 15.69 -15.05
C THR A 370 -5.66 14.28 -15.60
N THR A 371 -4.53 13.63 -15.31
CA THR A 371 -4.31 12.22 -15.66
C THR A 371 -5.32 11.32 -14.94
N VAL A 372 -5.53 11.54 -13.64
CA VAL A 372 -6.47 10.76 -12.82
C VAL A 372 -7.93 11.05 -13.20
N TYR A 373 -8.26 12.32 -13.46
CA TYR A 373 -9.59 12.73 -13.90
C TYR A 373 -10.02 12.07 -15.22
N ASN A 374 -9.06 11.79 -16.10
CA ASN A 374 -9.24 11.18 -17.42
C ASN A 374 -9.12 9.64 -17.43
N LEU A 375 -9.07 9.00 -16.27
CA LEU A 375 -9.20 7.56 -16.17
C LEU A 375 -10.63 7.12 -16.54
N VAL A 376 -10.75 5.89 -17.04
CA VAL A 376 -12.04 5.32 -17.48
C VAL A 376 -13.04 5.29 -16.32
N ASN A 377 -14.28 5.71 -16.57
CA ASN A 377 -15.34 5.73 -15.56
C ASN A 377 -16.66 5.10 -16.01
N HIS A 378 -16.73 4.67 -17.27
CA HIS A 378 -17.90 4.11 -17.94
C HIS A 378 -19.22 4.86 -17.65
N ALA A 379 -19.17 6.18 -17.56
CA ALA A 379 -20.34 6.99 -17.19
C ALA A 379 -21.56 6.77 -18.09
N SER A 380 -21.36 6.47 -19.38
CA SER A 380 -22.45 6.22 -20.34
C SER A 380 -23.14 4.87 -20.18
N GLN A 381 -22.55 3.92 -19.45
CA GLN A 381 -23.11 2.58 -19.24
C GLN A 381 -23.79 2.42 -17.86
N ARG A 382 -23.75 3.47 -17.03
CA ARG A 382 -24.28 3.47 -15.66
C ARG A 382 -25.80 3.62 -15.64
N SER A 383 -26.45 2.86 -14.75
CA SER A 383 -27.89 3.00 -14.51
C SER A 383 -28.19 4.23 -13.65
N THR A 384 -29.46 4.64 -13.62
CA THR A 384 -29.93 5.75 -12.79
C THR A 384 -29.74 5.46 -11.29
N GLU A 385 -29.95 4.21 -10.87
CA GLU A 385 -29.82 3.75 -9.49
C GLU A 385 -28.36 3.77 -9.02
N ASP A 386 -27.43 3.33 -9.85
CA ASP A 386 -25.98 3.41 -9.55
C ASP A 386 -25.53 4.87 -9.41
N PHE A 387 -25.98 5.75 -10.32
CA PHE A 387 -25.71 7.18 -10.19
C PHE A 387 -26.28 7.75 -8.90
N LEU A 388 -27.54 7.43 -8.56
CA LEU A 388 -28.18 7.96 -7.34
C LEU A 388 -27.42 7.53 -6.08
N HIS A 389 -27.04 6.25 -5.99
CA HIS A 389 -26.27 5.73 -4.87
C HIS A 389 -24.91 6.45 -4.74
N ARG A 390 -24.19 6.62 -5.84
CA ARG A 390 -22.89 7.34 -5.83
C ARG A 390 -23.05 8.82 -5.55
N THR A 391 -24.09 9.46 -6.08
CA THR A 391 -24.37 10.87 -5.79
C THR A 391 -24.68 11.07 -4.32
N LEU A 392 -25.45 10.18 -3.68
CA LEU A 392 -25.70 10.28 -2.25
C LEU A 392 -24.40 10.10 -1.43
N MET A 393 -23.54 9.15 -1.81
CA MET A 393 -22.21 9.00 -1.19
C MET A 393 -21.34 10.25 -1.41
N ALA A 394 -21.33 10.82 -2.61
CA ALA A 394 -20.59 12.04 -2.90
C ALA A 394 -21.09 13.22 -2.05
N VAL A 395 -22.40 13.36 -1.89
CA VAL A 395 -22.99 14.37 -1.00
C VAL A 395 -22.61 14.11 0.45
N PHE A 396 -22.66 12.86 0.94
CA PHE A 396 -22.20 12.51 2.28
C PHE A 396 -20.73 12.92 2.51
N LEU A 397 -19.83 12.62 1.57
CA LEU A 397 -18.42 13.01 1.65
C LEU A 397 -18.23 14.53 1.56
N LEU A 398 -19.02 15.22 0.73
CA LEU A 398 -19.05 16.67 0.64
C LEU A 398 -19.49 17.29 1.98
N ARG A 399 -20.50 16.72 2.64
CA ARG A 399 -20.95 17.13 3.98
C ARG A 399 -19.84 16.97 5.01
N CYS A 400 -19.10 15.85 4.99
CA CYS A 400 -17.92 15.71 5.84
C CYS A 400 -16.92 16.85 5.57
N LEU A 401 -16.67 17.20 4.31
CA LEU A 401 -15.75 18.27 3.94
C LEU A 401 -16.24 19.66 4.38
N GLN A 402 -17.55 19.94 4.30
CA GLN A 402 -18.18 21.18 4.78
C GLN A 402 -18.06 21.36 6.30
N THR A 403 -18.01 20.26 7.06
CA THR A 403 -17.74 20.32 8.51
C THR A 403 -16.26 20.54 8.85
N THR A 404 -15.41 20.71 7.83
CA THR A 404 -13.97 20.97 7.97
C THR A 404 -13.65 22.36 7.42
N GLY A 405 -12.48 22.89 7.77
CA GLY A 405 -12.00 24.17 7.22
C GLY A 405 -11.57 24.12 5.74
N TYR A 406 -12.16 23.25 4.91
CA TYR A 406 -11.77 23.10 3.50
C TYR A 406 -12.30 24.22 2.60
N PHE A 407 -13.56 24.63 2.80
CA PHE A 407 -14.21 25.71 2.04
C PHE A 407 -14.02 27.09 2.68
N GLN A 408 -13.25 27.20 3.76
CA GLN A 408 -12.94 28.49 4.37
C GLN A 408 -11.91 29.23 3.50
N HIS A 409 -12.33 30.33 2.86
CA HIS A 409 -11.39 31.28 2.27
C HIS A 409 -10.58 31.94 3.39
N GLN A 410 -9.32 32.29 3.13
CA GLN A 410 -8.34 32.75 4.13
C GLN A 410 -8.77 33.97 4.98
N ASN A 411 -9.93 34.58 4.70
CA ASN A 411 -10.47 35.76 5.38
C ASN A 411 -11.92 35.64 5.90
N GLU A 412 -12.57 34.46 5.91
CA GLU A 412 -13.94 34.31 6.42
C GLU A 412 -14.03 33.45 7.69
N ASN A 413 -14.36 34.09 8.81
CA ASN A 413 -14.47 33.48 10.14
C ASN A 413 -15.81 32.78 10.43
N VAL A 414 -16.58 32.35 9.42
CA VAL A 414 -17.91 31.78 9.67
C VAL A 414 -18.08 30.42 9.01
N ILE A 415 -18.13 29.38 9.85
CA ILE A 415 -18.68 28.08 9.48
C ILE A 415 -20.19 28.27 9.29
N LYS A 416 -20.64 28.44 8.05
CA LYS A 416 -22.08 28.46 7.73
C LYS A 416 -22.60 27.03 7.55
N THR A 417 -22.68 26.26 8.64
CA THR A 417 -23.15 24.85 8.63
C THR A 417 -24.66 24.68 8.40
N ASN A 418 -25.42 25.77 8.27
CA ASN A 418 -26.88 25.78 8.13
C ASN A 418 -27.40 26.29 6.76
N GLU A 419 -26.54 26.47 5.76
CA GLU A 419 -27.02 26.87 4.43
C GLU A 419 -27.71 25.68 3.73
N LYS A 420 -29.01 25.85 3.41
CA LYS A 420 -29.84 24.87 2.69
C LYS A 420 -29.50 24.77 1.20
N THR A 421 -28.47 25.48 0.76
CA THR A 421 -28.07 25.61 -0.64
C THR A 421 -26.57 25.51 -0.75
N LEU A 422 -26.08 24.81 -1.78
CA LEU A 422 -24.66 24.73 -2.09
C LEU A 422 -24.16 25.97 -2.83
N THR A 423 -22.94 26.40 -2.51
CA THR A 423 -22.18 27.36 -3.35
C THR A 423 -21.76 26.71 -4.67
N ASP A 424 -21.28 27.51 -5.63
CA ASP A 424 -20.77 26.97 -6.90
C ASP A 424 -19.47 26.16 -6.74
N ASP A 425 -18.66 26.52 -5.74
CA ASP A 425 -17.44 25.79 -5.40
C ASP A 425 -17.77 24.43 -4.78
N GLU A 426 -18.77 24.36 -3.90
CA GLU A 426 -19.22 23.11 -3.30
C GLU A 426 -19.87 22.17 -4.32
N LYS A 427 -20.68 22.70 -5.25
CA LYS A 427 -21.23 21.93 -6.37
C LYS A 427 -20.12 21.33 -7.22
N PHE A 428 -19.12 22.14 -7.55
CA PHE A 428 -17.97 21.72 -8.34
C PHE A 428 -17.17 20.62 -7.63
N ILE A 429 -16.79 20.83 -6.36
CA ILE A 429 -16.06 19.82 -5.57
C ILE A 429 -16.89 18.54 -5.39
N GLY A 430 -18.18 18.65 -5.07
CA GLY A 430 -19.08 17.49 -5.01
C GLY A 430 -19.14 16.74 -6.34
N GLY A 431 -19.15 17.47 -7.46
CA GLY A 431 -19.08 16.90 -8.80
C GLY A 431 -17.78 16.14 -9.05
N LEU A 432 -16.64 16.67 -8.59
CA LEU A 432 -15.35 15.96 -8.66
C LEU A 432 -15.33 14.70 -7.80
N ILE A 433 -15.91 14.73 -6.59
CA ILE A 433 -16.05 13.53 -5.74
C ILE A 433 -16.88 12.47 -6.48
N LEU A 434 -18.04 12.85 -7.04
CA LEU A 434 -18.90 11.94 -7.80
C LEU A 434 -18.19 11.37 -9.04
N ARG A 435 -17.41 12.19 -9.74
CA ARG A 435 -16.57 11.75 -10.86
C ARG A 435 -15.59 10.66 -10.44
N HIS A 436 -14.90 10.84 -9.31
CA HIS A 436 -13.94 9.85 -8.80
C HIS A 436 -14.61 8.59 -8.25
N LEU A 437 -15.80 8.70 -7.63
CA LEU A 437 -16.58 7.52 -7.27
C LEU A 437 -16.93 6.66 -8.49
N GLN A 438 -17.09 7.24 -9.68
CA GLN A 438 -17.33 6.48 -10.91
C GLN A 438 -16.04 5.83 -11.45
N SER A 439 -14.90 6.52 -11.41
CA SER A 439 -13.64 6.02 -11.99
C SER A 439 -12.93 5.01 -11.09
N LEU A 440 -12.96 5.18 -9.77
CA LEU A 440 -12.16 4.38 -8.84
C LEU A 440 -12.56 2.90 -8.78
N GLN A 441 -13.80 2.57 -9.18
CA GLN A 441 -14.22 1.17 -9.34
C GLN A 441 -13.30 0.40 -10.32
N PHE A 442 -12.82 1.06 -11.36
CA PHE A 442 -12.09 0.41 -12.45
C PHE A 442 -10.58 0.60 -12.38
N ASN A 443 -10.10 1.64 -11.68
CA ASN A 443 -8.70 2.07 -11.75
C ASN A 443 -7.96 2.02 -10.41
N SER A 444 -8.60 1.53 -9.35
CA SER A 444 -7.96 1.40 -8.04
C SER A 444 -7.28 0.04 -7.86
N HIS A 445 -6.22 0.04 -7.07
CA HIS A 445 -5.36 -1.12 -6.84
C HIS A 445 -5.28 -1.41 -5.34
N GLU A 446 -5.19 -2.70 -5.01
CA GLU A 446 -4.96 -3.15 -3.65
C GLU A 446 -3.49 -2.96 -3.25
N VAL A 447 -3.24 -2.28 -2.13
CA VAL A 447 -1.95 -2.24 -1.44
C VAL A 447 -1.93 -3.36 -0.41
N SER A 448 -0.89 -4.20 -0.46
CA SER A 448 -0.82 -5.44 0.31
C SER A 448 0.42 -5.55 1.20
N GLU A 449 0.32 -6.30 2.29
CA GLU A 449 1.41 -6.77 3.15
C GLU A 449 1.46 -8.31 3.14
N LEU A 450 2.66 -8.89 3.01
CA LEU A 450 2.87 -10.33 3.19
C LEU A 450 2.99 -10.62 4.70
N VAL A 451 1.97 -11.26 5.27
CA VAL A 451 1.95 -11.67 6.69
C VAL A 451 2.37 -13.13 6.80
N ILE A 452 3.32 -13.40 7.69
CA ILE A 452 3.92 -14.72 7.86
C ILE A 452 3.72 -15.18 9.30
N LYS A 453 2.97 -16.26 9.50
CA LYS A 453 2.69 -16.85 10.81
C LYS A 453 3.15 -18.31 10.81
N GLY A 454 4.34 -18.56 11.35
CA GLY A 454 4.95 -19.89 11.25
C GLY A 454 5.23 -20.26 9.79
N LYS A 455 4.59 -21.32 9.29
CA LYS A 455 4.68 -21.74 7.88
C LYS A 455 3.64 -21.05 6.98
N ASP A 456 2.60 -20.45 7.56
CA ASP A 456 1.51 -19.83 6.81
C ASP A 456 1.94 -18.47 6.26
N LYS A 457 1.78 -18.27 4.95
CA LYS A 457 2.09 -17.03 4.24
C LYS A 457 0.81 -16.52 3.59
N LYS A 458 0.40 -15.30 3.93
CA LYS A 458 -0.82 -14.69 3.37
C LYS A 458 -0.55 -13.27 2.92
N SER A 459 -0.94 -12.95 1.69
CA SER A 459 -1.03 -11.56 1.24
C SER A 459 -2.31 -10.95 1.82
N VAL A 460 -2.15 -9.87 2.57
CA VAL A 460 -3.22 -9.18 3.27
C VAL A 460 -3.41 -7.80 2.66
N PHE A 461 -4.65 -7.47 2.30
CA PHE A 461 -5.03 -6.15 1.80
C PHE A 461 -5.04 -5.14 2.95
N ILE A 462 -4.16 -4.14 2.89
CA ILE A 462 -3.98 -3.14 3.96
C ILE A 462 -4.52 -1.74 3.61
N GLY A 463 -4.75 -1.45 2.33
CA GLY A 463 -5.22 -0.16 1.87
C GLY A 463 -5.36 -0.11 0.36
N GLY A 464 -6.05 0.89 -0.17
CA GLY A 464 -6.24 1.08 -1.61
C GLY A 464 -5.40 2.23 -2.13
N ALA A 465 -5.03 2.18 -3.42
CA ALA A 465 -4.30 3.24 -4.07
C ALA A 465 -4.63 3.39 -5.56
N VAL A 466 -4.33 4.57 -6.13
CA VAL A 466 -4.44 4.84 -7.55
C VAL A 466 -3.05 5.05 -8.14
N TYR A 467 -2.69 4.21 -9.10
CA TYR A 467 -1.43 4.25 -9.84
C TYR A 467 -1.77 4.50 -11.31
N PRO A 468 -1.75 5.77 -11.78
CA PRO A 468 -2.30 6.10 -13.09
C PRO A 468 -1.59 5.42 -14.26
N THR A 469 -0.32 5.04 -14.13
CA THR A 469 0.40 4.30 -15.16
C THR A 469 0.02 2.82 -15.11
N LEU A 470 0.00 2.22 -13.91
CA LEU A 470 -0.43 0.82 -13.74
C LEU A 470 -1.89 0.58 -14.15
N ALA A 471 -2.77 1.57 -13.98
CA ALA A 471 -4.16 1.50 -14.43
C ALA A 471 -4.32 1.29 -15.96
N LEU A 472 -3.24 1.46 -16.74
CA LEU A 472 -3.21 1.22 -18.18
C LEU A 472 -2.86 -0.25 -18.53
N PHE A 473 -2.62 -1.10 -17.53
CA PHE A 473 -2.32 -2.52 -17.71
C PHE A 473 -3.63 -3.31 -17.65
N ASN A 474 -4.03 -3.89 -18.78
CA ASN A 474 -5.26 -4.65 -18.89
C ASN A 474 -5.18 -6.02 -18.19
N HIS A 475 -6.33 -6.66 -18.03
CA HIS A 475 -6.47 -7.93 -17.33
C HIS A 475 -6.06 -9.17 -18.16
N SER A 476 -5.43 -10.15 -17.51
CA SER A 476 -5.39 -11.55 -17.91
C SER A 476 -5.62 -12.48 -16.70
N CYS A 477 -6.33 -13.59 -16.93
CA CYS A 477 -6.44 -14.65 -15.92
C CYS A 477 -5.13 -15.43 -15.74
N ASN A 478 -4.21 -15.37 -16.71
CA ASN A 478 -2.83 -15.88 -16.67
C ASN A 478 -1.85 -14.69 -16.81
N PRO A 479 -1.69 -13.86 -15.76
CA PRO A 479 -0.91 -12.64 -15.84
C PRO A 479 0.56 -12.90 -16.13
N GLY A 480 1.17 -12.01 -16.93
CA GLY A 480 2.61 -12.05 -17.21
C GLY A 480 3.46 -11.44 -16.10
N ILE A 481 2.83 -10.76 -15.15
CA ILE A 481 3.48 -9.91 -14.15
C ILE A 481 3.00 -10.22 -12.73
N VAL A 482 3.80 -9.82 -11.75
CA VAL A 482 3.42 -9.71 -10.35
C VAL A 482 3.66 -8.29 -9.86
N ARG A 483 2.78 -7.80 -8.98
CA ARG A 483 2.97 -6.56 -8.23
C ARG A 483 3.21 -6.85 -6.74
N TYR A 484 4.06 -6.04 -6.13
CA TYR A 484 4.23 -5.96 -4.67
C TYR A 484 4.50 -4.52 -4.26
N HIS A 485 4.37 -4.22 -2.97
CA HIS A 485 4.38 -2.83 -2.48
C HIS A 485 5.55 -2.58 -1.55
N LYS A 486 6.20 -1.41 -1.65
CA LYS A 486 7.20 -0.92 -0.69
C LYS A 486 6.69 0.35 -0.04
N GLY A 487 6.09 0.22 1.14
CA GLY A 487 5.15 1.22 1.64
C GLY A 487 3.95 1.31 0.70
N THR A 488 3.71 2.48 0.14
CA THR A 488 2.68 2.71 -0.88
C THR A 488 3.22 2.65 -2.32
N GLU A 489 4.52 2.57 -2.56
CA GLU A 489 5.06 2.44 -3.92
C GLU A 489 4.78 1.04 -4.48
N VAL A 490 4.22 0.95 -5.69
CA VAL A 490 4.03 -0.33 -6.39
C VAL A 490 5.26 -0.67 -7.22
N VAL A 491 5.64 -1.94 -7.21
CA VAL A 491 6.73 -2.50 -8.00
C VAL A 491 6.17 -3.67 -8.80
N VAL A 492 6.36 -3.64 -10.12
CA VAL A 492 5.84 -4.65 -11.06
C VAL A 492 6.99 -5.34 -11.77
N ARG A 493 7.01 -6.66 -11.75
CA ARG A 493 8.03 -7.48 -12.41
C ARG A 493 7.39 -8.58 -13.26
N ALA A 494 8.07 -8.97 -14.33
CA ALA A 494 7.69 -10.13 -15.14
C ALA A 494 7.85 -11.43 -14.33
N ILE A 495 6.88 -12.33 -14.43
CA ILE A 495 6.95 -13.69 -13.82
C ILE A 495 6.97 -14.80 -14.86
N ARG A 496 6.95 -14.45 -16.15
CA ARG A 496 7.16 -15.33 -17.30
C ARG A 496 7.76 -14.56 -18.46
N PRO A 497 8.26 -15.24 -19.50
CA PRO A 497 8.58 -14.59 -20.76
C PRO A 497 7.32 -13.91 -21.33
N ILE A 498 7.50 -12.71 -21.88
CA ILE A 498 6.45 -11.96 -22.61
C ILE A 498 7.08 -11.54 -23.92
N LYS A 499 6.55 -12.01 -25.05
CA LYS A 499 7.10 -11.70 -26.37
C LYS A 499 6.76 -10.28 -26.82
N ILE A 500 7.60 -9.72 -27.68
CA ILE A 500 7.28 -8.46 -28.36
C ILE A 500 5.88 -8.51 -28.98
N GLY A 501 5.09 -7.46 -28.78
CA GLY A 501 3.71 -7.36 -29.24
C GLY A 501 2.68 -8.03 -28.33
N GLU A 502 3.08 -8.82 -27.33
CA GLU A 502 2.14 -9.37 -26.35
C GLU A 502 1.65 -8.29 -25.37
N VAL A 503 0.42 -8.44 -24.90
CA VAL A 503 -0.14 -7.60 -23.84
C VAL A 503 0.59 -7.88 -22.53
N VAL A 504 1.10 -6.83 -21.88
CA VAL A 504 1.66 -6.90 -20.53
C VAL A 504 0.50 -6.80 -19.54
N ALA A 505 -0.15 -7.93 -19.30
CA ALA A 505 -1.41 -7.97 -18.57
C ALA A 505 -1.24 -8.22 -17.06
N GLU A 506 -1.97 -7.46 -16.26
CA GLU A 506 -2.14 -7.64 -14.82
C GLU A 506 -3.30 -8.61 -14.50
N ASN A 507 -3.42 -9.05 -13.24
CA ASN A 507 -4.59 -9.77 -12.77
C ASN A 507 -5.48 -8.88 -11.88
N TYR A 508 -6.79 -8.88 -12.17
CA TYR A 508 -7.80 -8.05 -11.48
C TYR A 508 -8.55 -8.82 -10.39
N GLY A 509 -8.00 -9.96 -9.95
CA GLY A 509 -8.60 -10.79 -8.89
C GLY A 509 -8.68 -12.27 -9.28
N PRO A 510 -9.52 -12.66 -10.24
CA PRO A 510 -9.70 -14.06 -10.59
C PRO A 510 -8.49 -14.60 -11.39
N ILE A 511 -7.84 -15.63 -10.86
CA ILE A 511 -6.70 -16.33 -11.51
C ILE A 511 -7.11 -17.73 -11.95
N PHE A 512 -6.71 -18.14 -13.15
CA PHE A 512 -7.16 -19.42 -13.72
C PHE A 512 -6.69 -20.65 -12.93
N THR A 513 -5.57 -20.53 -12.20
CA THR A 513 -5.03 -21.64 -11.40
C THR A 513 -5.92 -22.01 -10.20
N GLN A 514 -6.87 -21.15 -9.81
CA GLN A 514 -7.69 -21.32 -8.60
C GLN A 514 -9.20 -21.30 -8.86
N VAL A 515 -9.65 -20.54 -9.86
CA VAL A 515 -11.08 -20.28 -10.10
C VAL A 515 -11.44 -20.71 -11.52
N GLU A 516 -12.57 -21.39 -11.72
CA GLU A 516 -13.00 -21.87 -13.04
C GLU A 516 -13.46 -20.74 -13.98
N ARG A 517 -13.36 -20.97 -15.30
CA ARG A 517 -13.61 -19.96 -16.35
C ARG A 517 -14.93 -19.21 -16.16
N LYS A 518 -16.03 -19.92 -15.91
CA LYS A 518 -17.37 -19.32 -15.79
C LYS A 518 -17.42 -18.30 -14.65
N GLU A 519 -16.88 -18.65 -13.49
CA GLU A 519 -16.84 -17.77 -12.33
C GLU A 519 -15.89 -16.59 -12.56
N ARG A 520 -14.70 -16.82 -13.15
CA ARG A 520 -13.78 -15.73 -13.52
C ARG A 520 -14.45 -14.70 -14.43
N GLN A 521 -15.10 -15.14 -15.50
CA GLN A 521 -15.79 -14.24 -16.43
C GLN A 521 -16.97 -13.54 -15.76
N HIS A 522 -17.73 -14.23 -14.91
CA HIS A 522 -18.80 -13.61 -14.14
C HIS A 522 -18.28 -12.49 -13.22
N THR A 523 -17.21 -12.73 -12.45
CA THR A 523 -16.61 -11.71 -11.57
C THR A 523 -16.18 -10.47 -12.37
N LEU A 524 -15.46 -10.67 -13.48
CA LEU A 524 -14.96 -9.56 -14.31
C LEU A 524 -16.10 -8.79 -14.98
N ARG A 525 -17.14 -9.47 -15.48
CA ARG A 525 -18.31 -8.83 -16.07
C ARG A 525 -19.05 -7.99 -15.03
N SER A 526 -19.18 -8.46 -13.80
CA SER A 526 -19.89 -7.73 -12.74
C SER A 526 -19.10 -6.52 -12.23
N GLN A 527 -17.77 -6.62 -12.10
CA GLN A 527 -16.93 -5.57 -11.50
C GLN A 527 -16.36 -4.57 -12.52
N TYR A 528 -15.95 -5.06 -13.69
CA TYR A 528 -15.19 -4.33 -14.70
C TYR A 528 -15.89 -4.23 -16.07
N TRP A 529 -17.05 -4.86 -16.22
CA TRP A 529 -17.93 -4.74 -17.40
C TRP A 529 -17.31 -5.21 -18.71
N PHE A 530 -16.49 -6.26 -18.67
CA PHE A 530 -15.97 -6.93 -19.85
C PHE A 530 -15.91 -8.46 -19.68
N ASP A 531 -15.86 -9.18 -20.80
CA ASP A 531 -15.60 -10.61 -20.84
C ASP A 531 -14.13 -10.88 -21.20
N CYS A 532 -13.41 -11.57 -20.32
CA CYS A 532 -12.00 -11.88 -20.55
C CYS A 532 -11.84 -12.92 -21.68
N LYS A 533 -10.94 -12.60 -22.62
CA LYS A 533 -10.52 -13.44 -23.76
C LYS A 533 -9.02 -13.78 -23.74
N CYS A 534 -8.39 -13.79 -22.56
CA CYS A 534 -7.02 -14.30 -22.45
C CYS A 534 -6.97 -15.80 -22.83
N GLU A 535 -5.78 -16.30 -23.13
CA GLU A 535 -5.51 -17.69 -23.54
C GLU A 535 -6.17 -18.71 -22.60
N ALA A 536 -6.10 -18.50 -21.28
CA ALA A 536 -6.71 -19.40 -20.30
C ALA A 536 -8.25 -19.40 -20.31
N CYS A 537 -8.86 -18.29 -20.74
CA CYS A 537 -10.31 -18.20 -20.92
C CYS A 537 -10.72 -18.73 -22.28
N ASP A 538 -10.01 -18.36 -23.35
CA ASP A 538 -10.32 -18.76 -24.73
C ASP A 538 -10.25 -20.28 -24.89
N GLU A 539 -9.14 -20.89 -24.45
CA GLU A 539 -8.89 -22.33 -24.51
C GLU A 539 -9.53 -23.12 -23.34
N ASN A 540 -10.24 -22.45 -22.44
CA ASN A 540 -10.86 -23.07 -21.25
C ASN A 540 -9.89 -23.93 -20.42
N TRP A 541 -8.75 -23.35 -20.03
CA TRP A 541 -7.74 -24.07 -19.26
C TRP A 541 -8.30 -24.57 -17.91
N PRO A 542 -7.94 -25.80 -17.49
CA PRO A 542 -8.33 -26.32 -16.19
C PRO A 542 -7.63 -25.56 -15.05
N ILE A 543 -8.25 -25.56 -13.87
CA ILE A 543 -7.59 -25.10 -12.64
C ILE A 543 -6.39 -26.00 -12.32
N LEU A 544 -5.47 -25.52 -11.48
CA LEU A 544 -4.22 -26.23 -11.17
C LEU A 544 -4.46 -27.65 -10.62
N ALA A 545 -5.50 -27.83 -9.81
CA ALA A 545 -5.88 -29.13 -9.23
C ALA A 545 -6.38 -30.14 -10.28
N ASN A 546 -6.89 -29.66 -11.42
CA ASN A 546 -7.50 -30.48 -12.46
C ASN A 546 -6.61 -30.61 -13.71
N MET A 547 -5.35 -30.15 -13.66
CA MET A 547 -4.40 -30.32 -14.75
C MET A 547 -3.98 -31.79 -14.84
N ASN A 548 -4.06 -32.38 -16.03
CA ASN A 548 -3.71 -33.78 -16.26
C ASN A 548 -2.18 -33.99 -16.16
N PRO A 549 -1.68 -34.75 -15.16
CA PRO A 549 -0.24 -35.01 -15.02
C PRO A 549 0.27 -36.09 -16.00
N GLU A 550 -0.61 -36.83 -16.67
CA GLU A 550 -0.25 -37.94 -17.57
C GLU A 550 0.08 -37.48 -18.99
N VAL A 551 -0.06 -36.18 -19.30
CA VAL A 551 0.20 -35.64 -20.63
C VAL A 551 1.12 -34.42 -20.53
N MET A 552 2.31 -34.53 -21.11
CA MET A 552 3.21 -33.40 -21.33
C MET A 552 2.87 -32.67 -22.63
N ARG A 553 3.11 -31.35 -22.65
CA ARG A 553 2.79 -30.46 -23.77
C ARG A 553 4.08 -29.87 -24.33
N PHE A 554 4.75 -30.57 -25.25
CA PHE A 554 6.00 -30.10 -25.83
C PHE A 554 5.78 -29.04 -26.90
N ARG A 555 6.73 -28.11 -27.00
CA ARG A 555 6.75 -27.09 -28.05
C ARG A 555 7.26 -27.69 -29.35
N CYS A 556 6.52 -27.47 -30.43
CA CYS A 556 6.96 -27.78 -31.79
C CYS A 556 7.71 -26.60 -32.40
N ASP A 557 8.59 -26.85 -33.38
CA ASP A 557 9.31 -25.80 -34.13
C ASP A 557 8.36 -24.83 -34.86
N CYS A 558 7.13 -25.26 -35.17
CA CYS A 558 6.11 -24.38 -35.75
C CYS A 558 5.37 -23.52 -34.71
N GLY A 559 5.77 -23.58 -33.43
CA GLY A 559 5.16 -22.85 -32.31
C GLY A 559 3.91 -23.50 -31.70
N SER A 560 3.39 -24.58 -32.28
CA SER A 560 2.24 -25.31 -31.75
C SER A 560 2.64 -26.38 -30.71
N THR A 561 1.68 -27.17 -30.24
CA THR A 561 1.85 -28.15 -29.17
C THR A 561 1.92 -29.59 -29.71
N VAL A 562 2.73 -30.41 -29.05
CA VAL A 562 2.81 -31.86 -29.19
C VAL A 562 2.37 -32.46 -27.86
N LEU A 563 1.30 -33.25 -27.87
CA LEU A 563 0.78 -33.91 -26.67
C LEU A 563 1.45 -35.27 -26.51
N VAL A 564 2.09 -35.48 -25.36
CA VAL A 564 2.96 -36.62 -25.10
C VAL A 564 2.47 -37.33 -23.84
N PRO A 565 1.90 -38.54 -23.96
CA PRO A 565 1.60 -39.37 -22.79
C PRO A 565 2.89 -39.67 -22.00
N THR A 566 2.86 -39.55 -20.68
CA THR A 566 4.06 -39.77 -19.85
C THR A 566 4.53 -41.22 -19.83
N ASN A 567 3.67 -42.16 -20.24
CA ASN A 567 3.98 -43.58 -20.39
C ASN A 567 4.42 -43.97 -21.82
N THR A 568 4.60 -43.02 -22.72
CA THR A 568 5.02 -43.32 -24.10
C THR A 568 6.44 -43.85 -24.18
N SER A 569 6.68 -44.75 -25.14
CA SER A 569 8.03 -45.16 -25.57
C SER A 569 8.46 -44.52 -26.90
N GLU A 570 7.58 -43.72 -27.51
CA GLU A 570 7.83 -43.06 -28.79
C GLU A 570 8.47 -41.67 -28.58
N PHE A 571 9.54 -41.39 -29.32
CA PHE A 571 10.22 -40.08 -29.30
C PHE A 571 9.83 -39.16 -30.45
N MET A 572 9.13 -39.69 -31.46
CA MET A 572 8.70 -38.96 -32.65
C MET A 572 7.19 -38.86 -32.64
N ILE A 573 6.65 -37.73 -32.19
CA ILE A 573 5.21 -37.57 -31.98
C ILE A 573 4.67 -36.46 -32.90
N PRO A 574 3.55 -36.67 -33.62
CA PRO A 574 3.02 -35.69 -34.57
C PRO A 574 2.49 -34.44 -33.86
N CYS A 575 2.84 -33.27 -34.41
CA CYS A 575 2.32 -31.99 -33.96
C CYS A 575 0.83 -31.82 -34.29
N LEU A 576 0.05 -31.21 -33.37
CA LEU A 576 -1.38 -30.95 -33.57
C LEU A 576 -1.66 -30.05 -34.80
N SER A 577 -0.78 -29.09 -35.08
CA SER A 577 -0.95 -28.13 -36.18
C SER A 577 -0.25 -28.56 -37.47
N CYS A 578 1.10 -28.60 -37.49
CA CYS A 578 1.83 -28.83 -38.75
C CYS A 578 1.92 -30.29 -39.18
N LYS A 579 1.45 -31.24 -38.35
CA LYS A 579 1.48 -32.70 -38.57
C LYS A 579 2.87 -33.32 -38.75
N LYS A 580 3.95 -32.52 -38.69
CA LYS A 580 5.34 -33.03 -38.65
C LYS A 580 5.60 -33.74 -37.32
N HIS A 581 6.38 -34.82 -37.37
CA HIS A 581 6.81 -35.54 -36.17
C HIS A 581 7.91 -34.75 -35.47
N ALA A 582 7.67 -34.37 -34.22
CA ALA A 582 8.62 -33.67 -33.38
C ALA A 582 9.44 -34.68 -32.57
N ASN A 583 10.76 -34.47 -32.53
CA ASN A 583 11.65 -35.26 -31.68
C ASN A 583 11.64 -34.71 -30.24
N ILE A 584 10.94 -35.40 -29.34
CA ILE A 584 10.78 -34.98 -27.95
C ILE A 584 11.97 -35.36 -27.05
N PHE A 585 12.90 -36.20 -27.53
CA PHE A 585 14.05 -36.66 -26.74
C PHE A 585 14.94 -35.51 -26.26
N LYS A 586 15.13 -34.50 -27.12
CA LYS A 586 15.88 -33.29 -26.74
C LYS A 586 15.20 -32.56 -25.57
N GLY A 587 13.88 -32.44 -25.60
CA GLY A 587 13.12 -31.81 -24.52
C GLY A 587 13.17 -32.62 -23.23
N LEU A 588 13.00 -33.95 -23.30
CA LEU A 588 13.12 -34.83 -22.13
C LEU A 588 14.48 -34.70 -21.44
N LYS A 589 15.57 -34.61 -22.22
CA LYS A 589 16.91 -34.39 -21.67
C LYS A 589 17.04 -33.05 -20.94
N VAL A 590 16.39 -31.98 -21.43
CA VAL A 590 16.35 -30.68 -20.74
C VAL A 590 15.56 -30.77 -19.43
N LEU A 591 14.49 -31.55 -19.41
CA LEU A 591 13.60 -31.69 -18.26
C LEU A 591 14.10 -32.68 -17.19
N GLN A 592 15.15 -33.45 -17.46
CA GLN A 592 15.61 -34.53 -16.55
C GLN A 592 15.93 -34.03 -15.12
N ASP A 593 16.41 -32.80 -14.97
CA ASP A 593 16.91 -32.24 -13.71
C ASP A 593 15.93 -31.23 -13.06
N THR A 594 14.77 -30.98 -13.68
CA THR A 594 13.87 -29.89 -13.23
C THR A 594 13.31 -30.11 -11.83
N ASP A 595 13.02 -31.37 -11.46
CA ASP A 595 12.53 -31.73 -10.12
C ASP A 595 13.57 -31.48 -9.03
N THR A 596 14.84 -31.74 -9.34
CA THR A 596 15.96 -31.48 -8.43
C THR A 596 16.18 -29.99 -8.29
N MET A 597 16.12 -29.23 -9.39
CA MET A 597 16.20 -27.76 -9.36
C MET A 597 15.07 -27.15 -8.52
N PHE A 598 13.83 -27.63 -8.70
CA PHE A 598 12.68 -27.13 -7.95
C PHE A 598 12.83 -27.39 -6.45
N ARG A 599 13.23 -28.61 -6.05
CA ARG A 599 13.47 -28.95 -4.63
C ARG A 599 14.58 -28.12 -3.99
N LEU A 600 15.68 -27.90 -4.71
CA LEU A 600 16.78 -27.05 -4.24
C LEU A 600 16.32 -25.60 -4.02
N ALA A 601 15.59 -25.05 -4.99
CA ALA A 601 15.05 -23.69 -4.89
C ALA A 601 14.07 -23.56 -3.71
N LYS A 602 13.25 -24.59 -3.46
CA LYS A 602 12.33 -24.64 -2.32
C LYS A 602 13.06 -24.69 -0.98
N SER A 603 14.15 -25.46 -0.85
CA SER A 603 15.00 -25.46 0.36
C SER A 603 15.51 -24.06 0.69
N LEU A 604 15.97 -23.32 -0.33
CA LEU A 604 16.40 -21.94 -0.17
C LEU A 604 15.27 -21.02 0.32
N VAL A 605 14.02 -21.25 -0.08
CA VAL A 605 12.86 -20.50 0.45
C VAL A 605 12.65 -20.81 1.94
N GLU A 606 12.77 -22.08 2.33
CA GLU A 606 12.59 -22.53 3.72
C GLU A 606 13.69 -22.00 4.65
N GLU A 607 14.91 -21.83 4.12
CA GLU A 607 16.04 -21.19 4.79
C GLU A 607 15.94 -19.65 4.84
N GLY A 608 14.91 -19.06 4.24
CA GLY A 608 14.73 -17.60 4.17
C GLY A 608 15.59 -16.90 3.09
N ASN A 609 16.25 -17.66 2.22
CA ASN A 609 17.11 -17.16 1.16
C ASN A 609 16.34 -16.85 -0.14
N HIS A 610 15.31 -16.01 -0.02
CA HIS A 610 14.33 -15.77 -1.09
C HIS A 610 14.93 -15.24 -2.40
N MET A 611 16.00 -14.44 -2.33
CA MET A 611 16.65 -13.92 -3.55
C MET A 611 17.42 -14.99 -4.31
N LYS A 612 18.12 -15.90 -3.60
CA LYS A 612 18.80 -17.03 -4.26
C LYS A 612 17.78 -18.02 -4.81
N ALA A 613 16.71 -18.30 -4.06
CA ALA A 613 15.60 -19.12 -4.52
C ALA A 613 14.95 -18.54 -5.79
N LEU A 614 14.69 -17.23 -5.81
CA LEU A 614 14.15 -16.53 -6.97
C LEU A 614 14.99 -16.78 -8.23
N LEU A 615 16.31 -16.58 -8.15
CA LEU A 615 17.20 -16.80 -9.29
C LEU A 615 17.11 -18.24 -9.82
N LYS A 616 17.00 -19.24 -8.93
CA LYS A 616 16.86 -20.64 -9.30
C LYS A 616 15.50 -20.97 -9.91
N PHE A 617 14.42 -20.40 -9.40
CA PHE A 617 13.12 -20.57 -10.04
C PHE A 617 13.03 -19.86 -11.40
N LEU A 618 13.67 -18.70 -11.57
CA LEU A 618 13.72 -18.03 -12.88
C LEU A 618 14.51 -18.87 -13.91
N GLU A 619 15.62 -19.48 -13.49
CA GLU A 619 16.39 -20.43 -14.30
C GLU A 619 15.53 -21.63 -14.74
N LEU A 620 14.85 -22.26 -13.76
CA LEU A 620 13.94 -23.37 -14.01
C LEU A 620 12.78 -22.99 -14.94
N LEU A 621 12.16 -21.83 -14.73
CA LEU A 621 11.02 -21.39 -15.54
C LEU A 621 11.40 -21.21 -17.00
N ASN A 622 12.60 -20.66 -17.29
CA ASN A 622 13.06 -20.52 -18.67
C ASN A 622 13.23 -21.90 -19.35
N LEU A 623 13.79 -22.89 -18.66
CA LEU A 623 13.91 -24.26 -19.20
C LEU A 623 12.54 -24.86 -19.51
N LEU A 624 11.57 -24.67 -18.62
CA LEU A 624 10.19 -25.13 -18.82
C LEU A 624 9.53 -24.39 -19.99
N ASP A 625 9.67 -23.07 -20.09
CA ASP A 625 9.06 -22.24 -21.16
C ASP A 625 9.62 -22.56 -22.55
N ASP A 626 10.93 -22.75 -22.65
CA ASP A 626 11.61 -23.06 -23.90
C ASP A 626 11.22 -24.45 -24.43
N THR A 627 10.88 -25.39 -23.53
CA THR A 627 10.63 -26.80 -23.87
C THR A 627 9.14 -27.13 -23.98
N LEU A 628 8.31 -26.55 -23.12
CA LEU A 628 6.90 -26.89 -22.96
C LEU A 628 5.98 -25.73 -23.36
N VAL A 629 4.70 -26.03 -23.56
CA VAL A 629 3.64 -25.07 -23.87
C VAL A 629 2.58 -25.13 -22.77
N PRO A 630 2.30 -24.02 -22.06
CA PRO A 630 1.21 -23.94 -21.10
C PRO A 630 -0.16 -24.39 -21.67
N PRO A 631 -1.11 -24.83 -20.82
CA PRO A 631 -1.00 -24.95 -19.37
C PRO A 631 -0.25 -26.23 -18.97
N PHE A 632 0.78 -26.08 -18.14
CA PHE A 632 1.52 -27.21 -17.57
C PHE A 632 1.71 -26.98 -16.07
N ARG A 633 1.47 -28.03 -15.26
CA ARG A 633 1.34 -27.89 -13.81
C ARG A 633 2.60 -27.34 -13.16
N ASP A 634 3.76 -27.89 -13.47
CA ASP A 634 5.01 -27.50 -12.79
C ASP A 634 5.51 -26.13 -13.24
N TYR A 635 5.16 -25.71 -14.47
CA TYR A 635 5.37 -24.34 -14.93
C TYR A 635 4.63 -23.35 -14.03
N HIS A 636 3.34 -23.59 -13.77
CA HIS A 636 2.56 -22.68 -12.93
C HIS A 636 2.90 -22.77 -11.44
N LEU A 637 3.37 -23.93 -10.94
CA LEU A 637 3.97 -23.99 -9.60
C LEU A 637 5.24 -23.15 -9.51
N CYS A 638 6.13 -23.25 -10.51
CA CYS A 638 7.35 -22.45 -10.56
C CYS A 638 7.01 -20.95 -10.59
N GLN A 639 6.02 -20.53 -11.38
CA GLN A 639 5.53 -19.15 -11.37
C GLN A 639 4.99 -18.70 -10.01
N GLN A 640 4.26 -19.56 -9.30
CA GLN A 640 3.74 -19.25 -7.95
C GLN A 640 4.87 -19.07 -6.93
N GLU A 641 5.94 -19.87 -7.02
CA GLU A 641 7.11 -19.73 -6.17
C GLU A 641 7.92 -18.47 -6.51
N ILE A 642 8.09 -18.13 -7.80
CA ILE A 642 8.69 -16.86 -8.25
C ILE A 642 7.91 -15.68 -7.66
N ARG A 643 6.59 -15.68 -7.80
CA ARG A 643 5.70 -14.68 -7.21
C ARG A 643 5.92 -14.58 -5.70
N THR A 644 5.95 -15.71 -5.01
CA THR A 644 6.17 -15.77 -3.56
C THR A 644 7.50 -15.13 -3.18
N CYS A 645 8.61 -15.50 -3.83
CA CYS A 645 9.92 -14.90 -3.59
C CYS A 645 9.93 -13.38 -3.82
N MET A 646 9.27 -12.90 -4.88
CA MET A 646 9.18 -11.45 -5.15
C MET A 646 8.35 -10.69 -4.11
N MET A 647 7.29 -11.30 -3.56
CA MET A 647 6.48 -10.67 -2.50
C MET A 647 7.30 -10.38 -1.23
N PHE A 648 8.31 -11.19 -0.92
CA PHE A 648 9.24 -10.93 0.20
C PHE A 648 10.08 -9.65 0.00
N CYS A 649 10.19 -9.13 -1.23
CA CYS A 649 10.87 -7.86 -1.50
C CYS A 649 9.99 -6.64 -1.17
N GLY A 650 8.71 -6.85 -0.83
CA GLY A 650 7.75 -5.80 -0.48
C GLY A 650 7.48 -5.70 1.02
N ASN A 651 6.35 -5.08 1.36
CA ASN A 651 5.80 -5.00 2.71
C ASN A 651 5.64 -6.41 3.27
N THR A 652 6.39 -6.72 4.32
CA THR A 652 6.42 -8.04 4.92
C THR A 652 6.37 -7.89 6.44
N TYR A 653 5.51 -8.69 7.08
CA TYR A 653 5.39 -8.74 8.53
C TYR A 653 5.48 -10.18 9.02
N MET A 654 6.53 -10.44 9.81
CA MET A 654 6.71 -11.70 10.53
C MET A 654 5.91 -11.64 11.83
N VAL A 655 4.87 -12.47 11.96
CA VAL A 655 4.13 -12.59 13.21
C VAL A 655 5.04 -13.25 14.24
N PRO A 656 5.36 -12.56 15.34
CA PRO A 656 6.18 -13.08 16.43
C PRO A 656 5.53 -14.32 17.05
N LYS A 657 6.36 -15.30 17.43
CA LYS A 657 5.91 -16.36 18.35
C LYS A 657 5.69 -15.71 19.71
N LEU A 658 4.44 -15.76 20.19
CA LEU A 658 4.07 -15.30 21.53
C LEU A 658 4.67 -16.22 22.59
#